data_AF-A0A4S5BJJ1-F1
#
_entry.id   AF-A0A4S5BJJ1-F1
#
_cell.length_a   1.000
_cell.length_b   1.000
_cell.length_c   1.000
_cell.angle_alpha   90.00
_cell.angle_beta   90.00
_cell.angle_gamma   90.00
#
_symmetry.space_group_name_H-M   'P 1'
#
loop_
_entity.id
_entity.type
_entity.pdbx_description
1 polymer ?
#
loop_
_entity_poly.entity_id
_entity_poly.type
_entity_poly.pdbx_seq_one_letter_code
_entity_poly.pdbx_strand_id
1 'polypeptide(L)'
;MATSKKTSAPAKSDTPSAATTRKTRDSESTSAAATKGAATTQSSSVKKASAASKSASKKAAPSSAAAGKAVKTATKSQTVTNDKKPAAKSAAKKTGKAADTDLELDQAGSATAPKAAAKSAGARGKKKTGKDDKKSKVSFDDDEDLDLSGELDVEEEVEEVVEEETTADTGAEKVKPLRMKISKAKERALMKEFGLDEGVISEEEDRERRERLKTLIKMGRTRGYLTHGEINDHLPDKLVDTETLEVVVSLLRDMAVDVYEQTPDAETLLLNNSGQNITTEEEAEEEAEAALSNVDSEFGRTTDPVRMYMREMGTVELLTREGEIEIAKRIEGGMQDMMEAISTSPAIIAAVLNMGEEIREDKALITTIVDGFVDPDEADDFVAEEDFDEFDEDDDDDGKGGSKAMTKRLEELKNKAMQHFDHLRSLFDGLRLAYDNNGWGSKQYAEQQAAVTRELMSIRFTAKTIDTLCDMVREQVKSIRDSERKIKAIVVDKCGMPQARFIKDFPPNLINLQWVEKEAAAGQKWSEILGRNIPDVQELQQGLLDLQNQVVVPLDELKNINKRMLAGEKASRDAKKEMTEANLRLVISIAKKYTNRGLQFLDLIQEGNIGLMKAVDKFEFRRGFKFSTYATWWIRQAITRSIADQARTIRIPVHMIETINKMNRISRQHLQEFGYEPDASILAEKMEIPEDKIRKIMKIAKEPISMETPIGDDDDSHLGDFIEDTNNTAPMDAAMQAGLRDVVKDILDSLTPREAKVLRMRFGIEMSTDHTLEEVGKQFDVTRERIRQIEAKALRKLKHPSRSDKLRSFIDSL
;
A
#
# COMPACT_ATOMS: atom_id res chain seq x y z
N MET A 1 -1.23 52.67 11.46
CA MET A 1 -1.49 53.66 12.54
C MET A 1 -2.98 53.67 12.84
N ALA A 2 -3.51 53.96 14.04
CA ALA A 2 -2.97 53.88 15.42
C ALA A 2 -4.17 54.01 16.39
N THR A 3 -4.73 52.92 16.93
CA THR A 3 -4.46 52.37 18.27
C THR A 3 -4.67 53.30 19.49
N SER A 4 -5.67 52.95 20.31
CA SER A 4 -5.95 53.42 21.69
C SER A 4 -7.06 52.53 22.30
N LYS A 5 -7.20 52.31 23.61
CA LYS A 5 -6.39 52.73 24.78
C LYS A 5 -6.59 51.77 25.99
N LYS A 6 -5.48 51.39 26.61
CA LYS A 6 -5.19 51.15 28.05
C LYS A 6 -6.32 51.19 29.12
N THR A 7 -6.22 50.20 30.04
CA THR A 7 -6.32 50.28 31.55
C THR A 7 -7.65 50.62 32.25
N SER A 8 -7.99 50.12 33.47
CA SER A 8 -7.37 49.09 34.34
C SER A 8 -8.22 48.74 35.59
N ALA A 9 -8.08 47.49 36.08
CA ALA A 9 -8.32 47.00 37.46
C ALA A 9 -9.77 46.95 38.05
N PRO A 10 -10.10 45.99 38.95
CA PRO A 10 -11.47 45.76 39.44
C PRO A 10 -11.72 45.99 40.95
N ALA A 11 -12.99 46.18 41.34
CA ALA A 11 -13.71 45.57 42.50
C ALA A 11 -14.85 46.46 43.07
N LYS A 12 -16.10 45.93 43.14
CA LYS A 12 -17.22 46.37 44.03
C LYS A 12 -18.48 45.49 43.87
N SER A 13 -19.46 45.63 44.77
CA SER A 13 -20.78 44.95 44.82
C SER A 13 -21.82 45.88 45.53
N ASP A 14 -23.07 45.54 45.94
CA ASP A 14 -23.73 44.24 46.19
C ASP A 14 -25.28 44.34 46.32
N THR A 15 -26.01 43.21 46.32
CA THR A 15 -27.44 43.00 46.75
C THR A 15 -28.55 43.77 45.97
N PRO A 16 -29.89 43.54 46.14
CA PRO A 16 -30.72 42.64 47.01
C PRO A 16 -31.41 41.46 46.25
N SER A 17 -32.05 40.40 46.80
CA SER A 17 -32.96 40.15 47.96
C SER A 17 -34.42 40.64 47.80
N ALA A 18 -35.51 39.95 48.23
CA ALA A 18 -35.73 38.60 48.83
C ALA A 18 -37.26 38.21 48.87
N ALA A 19 -37.60 37.02 49.46
CA ALA A 19 -38.89 36.63 50.14
C ALA A 19 -39.78 35.43 49.62
N THR A 20 -39.74 34.32 50.38
CA THR A 20 -40.90 33.55 50.97
C THR A 20 -41.95 32.74 50.16
N THR A 21 -41.81 31.39 50.13
CA THR A 21 -42.81 30.30 50.48
C THR A 21 -42.22 28.93 50.05
N ARG A 22 -42.14 27.82 50.81
CA ARG A 22 -43.08 27.01 51.64
C ARG A 22 -44.11 26.25 50.77
N LYS A 23 -43.90 24.95 50.46
CA LYS A 23 -44.29 23.80 51.32
C LYS A 23 -43.70 22.44 50.86
N THR A 24 -43.32 21.59 51.83
CA THR A 24 -43.53 20.11 51.96
C THR A 24 -43.68 19.24 50.70
N ARG A 25 -43.07 18.04 50.59
CA ARG A 25 -42.66 17.02 51.61
C ARG A 25 -41.54 16.12 50.99
N ASP A 26 -40.88 15.12 51.61
CA ASP A 26 -41.06 14.40 52.89
C ASP A 26 -39.76 13.79 53.48
N SER A 27 -39.93 13.00 54.55
CA SER A 27 -39.07 12.01 55.24
C SER A 27 -38.73 10.74 54.41
N GLU A 28 -37.79 9.83 54.75
CA GLU A 28 -36.97 9.52 55.95
C GLU A 28 -35.50 9.25 55.48
N SER A 29 -34.35 9.37 56.20
CA SER A 29 -33.91 8.92 57.55
C SER A 29 -33.97 7.39 57.78
N THR A 30 -32.98 6.66 58.34
CA THR A 30 -31.65 6.96 58.89
C THR A 30 -30.87 5.66 59.15
N SER A 31 -29.53 5.68 59.14
CA SER A 31 -28.62 4.83 59.97
C SER A 31 -28.65 3.29 59.76
N ALA A 32 -27.80 2.47 60.42
CA ALA A 32 -26.33 2.52 60.60
C ALA A 32 -25.80 1.15 61.14
N ALA A 33 -24.48 0.95 61.03
CA ALA A 33 -23.62 0.16 61.94
C ALA A 33 -23.93 -1.33 62.27
N ALA A 34 -23.11 -2.21 61.67
CA ALA A 34 -22.27 -3.24 62.33
C ALA A 34 -22.88 -4.43 63.12
N THR A 35 -22.27 -5.62 62.96
CA THR A 35 -21.34 -6.24 63.97
C THR A 35 -20.87 -7.65 63.54
N LYS A 36 -19.80 -8.16 64.21
CA LYS A 36 -19.21 -9.54 64.15
C LYS A 36 -18.45 -9.88 62.86
N GLY A 37 -17.18 -10.34 62.85
CA GLY A 37 -16.14 -10.35 63.90
C GLY A 37 -15.74 -11.74 64.40
N ALA A 38 -14.53 -12.23 64.04
CA ALA A 38 -13.85 -13.38 64.65
C ALA A 38 -12.32 -13.38 64.41
N ALA A 39 -11.59 -13.86 65.41
CA ALA A 39 -10.14 -14.12 65.46
C ALA A 39 -9.84 -15.60 65.04
N THR A 40 -8.63 -16.19 64.96
CA THR A 40 -7.23 -15.74 65.18
C THR A 40 -6.19 -16.76 64.62
N THR A 41 -4.99 -16.28 64.25
CA THR A 41 -3.65 -16.94 64.05
C THR A 41 -3.42 -18.37 63.47
N GLN A 42 -2.38 -18.42 62.62
CA GLN A 42 -1.26 -19.40 62.57
C GLN A 42 -1.36 -20.79 61.85
N SER A 43 -0.49 -20.89 60.82
CA SER A 43 0.51 -21.97 60.61
C SER A 43 0.19 -23.21 59.75
N SER A 44 1.30 -23.85 59.34
CA SER A 44 1.47 -25.20 58.80
C SER A 44 1.11 -25.45 57.32
N SER A 45 2.00 -26.23 56.71
CA SER A 45 2.16 -26.49 55.30
C SER A 45 1.81 -27.94 54.95
N VAL A 46 1.61 -28.19 53.65
CA VAL A 46 2.03 -29.43 52.91
C VAL A 46 1.11 -30.69 52.91
N LYS A 47 0.94 -31.23 51.68
CA LYS A 47 0.46 -32.58 51.22
C LYS A 47 -1.06 -32.90 51.23
N LYS A 48 -1.58 -33.90 50.47
CA LYS A 48 -1.25 -34.53 49.14
C LYS A 48 -2.15 -35.77 48.86
N ALA A 49 -2.77 -35.86 47.67
CA ALA A 49 -3.30 -37.09 47.02
C ALA A 49 -3.59 -36.75 45.53
N SER A 50 -2.97 -37.33 44.47
CA SER A 50 -2.93 -38.71 43.91
C SER A 50 -4.18 -39.05 43.06
N ALA A 51 -4.08 -39.65 41.85
CA ALA A 51 -2.99 -40.32 41.12
C ALA A 51 -3.14 -40.12 39.58
N ALA A 52 -2.38 -40.70 38.62
CA ALA A 52 -1.37 -41.79 38.63
C ALA A 52 -0.36 -41.68 37.46
N SER A 53 0.75 -42.44 37.54
CA SER A 53 1.64 -42.97 36.45
C SER A 53 1.86 -42.14 35.15
N LYS A 54 3.08 -41.82 34.68
CA LYS A 54 4.42 -42.47 34.74
C LYS A 54 5.50 -41.43 34.26
N SER A 55 6.83 -41.62 34.27
CA SER A 55 7.73 -42.69 34.76
C SER A 55 9.08 -42.13 35.26
N ALA A 56 10.15 -42.16 34.43
CA ALA A 56 11.56 -41.83 34.69
C ALA A 56 12.34 -41.78 33.35
N SER A 57 13.50 -41.14 33.15
CA SER A 57 14.29 -40.08 33.84
C SER A 57 15.40 -39.60 32.85
N LYS A 58 16.37 -38.70 33.09
CA LYS A 58 16.87 -38.01 34.30
C LYS A 58 17.29 -36.56 33.98
N LYS A 59 18.58 -36.16 34.10
CA LYS A 59 19.13 -34.81 33.82
C LYS A 59 20.68 -34.75 33.89
N ALA A 60 21.22 -33.71 33.23
CA ALA A 60 22.49 -32.98 33.50
C ALA A 60 23.87 -33.54 33.05
N ALA A 61 24.76 -32.58 32.77
CA ALA A 61 26.21 -32.66 32.43
C ALA A 61 27.05 -32.11 33.63
N PRO A 62 28.40 -31.87 33.57
CA PRO A 62 29.38 -32.02 32.47
C PRO A 62 30.75 -32.68 32.82
N SER A 63 31.62 -32.81 31.80
CA SER A 63 33.11 -32.85 31.80
C SER A 63 33.92 -33.58 32.91
N SER A 64 34.75 -34.60 32.53
CA SER A 64 36.25 -34.58 32.60
C SER A 64 36.97 -35.95 32.51
N ALA A 65 38.06 -36.01 31.71
CA ALA A 65 39.36 -36.69 31.93
C ALA A 65 39.55 -38.24 32.14
N ALA A 66 40.08 -38.89 31.08
CA ALA A 66 41.47 -39.47 31.01
C ALA A 66 41.80 -41.00 31.14
N ALA A 67 42.87 -41.36 30.40
CA ALA A 67 43.79 -42.52 30.43
C ALA A 67 43.33 -43.92 29.89
N GLY A 68 44.15 -44.68 29.13
CA GLY A 68 45.43 -44.35 28.45
C GLY A 68 46.38 -45.55 28.18
N LYS A 69 47.35 -45.38 27.25
CA LYS A 69 48.71 -46.00 27.11
C LYS A 69 49.34 -45.60 25.74
N ALA A 70 50.44 -44.83 25.67
CA ALA A 70 51.89 -45.19 25.75
C ALA A 70 52.46 -45.75 24.40
N VAL A 71 53.66 -45.40 23.89
CA VAL A 71 55.03 -45.56 24.46
C VAL A 71 56.14 -44.77 23.67
N LYS A 72 57.03 -44.00 24.35
CA LYS A 72 58.43 -43.53 23.99
C LYS A 72 58.64 -42.61 22.73
N THR A 73 59.74 -41.86 22.50
CA THR A 73 61.10 -41.72 23.13
C THR A 73 61.68 -40.26 23.06
N ALA A 74 62.94 -40.04 23.49
CA ALA A 74 63.69 -38.75 23.65
C ALA A 74 64.28 -38.16 22.32
N THR A 75 65.05 -37.04 22.19
CA THR A 75 66.11 -36.44 23.07
C THR A 75 66.40 -34.92 22.75
N LYS A 76 67.57 -34.36 23.15
CA LYS A 76 67.95 -32.91 23.18
C LYS A 76 68.86 -32.43 22.02
N SER A 77 68.91 -31.09 21.83
CA SER A 77 70.04 -30.26 21.29
C SER A 77 70.35 -30.38 19.78
N GLN A 78 70.97 -29.41 19.07
CA GLN A 78 71.97 -28.40 19.46
C GLN A 78 71.84 -27.04 18.74
N THR A 79 72.63 -26.06 19.18
CA THR A 79 72.95 -24.78 18.50
C THR A 79 74.21 -24.88 17.62
N VAL A 80 74.26 -24.17 16.48
CA VAL A 80 75.50 -23.78 15.78
C VAL A 80 75.40 -22.30 15.37
N THR A 81 76.51 -21.57 15.40
CA THR A 81 76.60 -20.12 15.13
C THR A 81 77.60 -19.81 14.00
N ASN A 82 77.88 -18.53 13.74
CA ASN A 82 78.98 -17.94 12.92
C ASN A 82 78.61 -17.68 11.43
N ASP A 83 78.92 -16.53 10.81
CA ASP A 83 79.45 -15.25 11.33
C ASP A 83 79.31 -14.07 10.33
N LYS A 84 79.67 -12.85 10.79
CA LYS A 84 80.21 -11.67 10.05
C LYS A 84 79.32 -10.76 9.16
N LYS A 85 79.08 -9.57 9.74
CA LYS A 85 79.02 -8.19 9.16
C LYS A 85 80.33 -7.80 8.42
N PRO A 86 80.48 -6.61 7.75
CA PRO A 86 79.54 -5.52 7.39
C PRO A 86 79.57 -5.24 5.84
N ALA A 87 79.54 -4.06 5.17
CA ALA A 87 79.44 -2.59 5.39
C ALA A 87 79.14 -1.89 4.02
N ALA A 88 78.93 -0.56 3.84
CA ALA A 88 78.15 0.48 4.55
C ALA A 88 78.32 1.88 3.87
N LYS A 89 77.24 2.67 3.70
CA LYS A 89 77.19 4.06 3.10
C LYS A 89 77.39 4.08 1.56
N SER A 90 77.03 5.10 0.76
CA SER A 90 76.58 6.52 0.92
C SER A 90 75.55 6.87 -0.19
N ALA A 91 74.48 7.65 -0.04
CA ALA A 91 74.28 9.05 0.41
C ALA A 91 74.51 10.14 -0.68
N ALA A 92 73.67 11.20 -0.66
CA ALA A 92 73.48 12.31 -1.63
C ALA A 92 72.83 11.93 -2.99
N LYS A 93 71.82 12.60 -3.57
CA LYS A 93 71.14 13.92 -3.44
C LYS A 93 71.85 15.13 -4.11
N LYS A 94 71.31 15.58 -5.26
CA LYS A 94 71.13 16.97 -5.82
C LYS A 94 70.82 16.85 -7.35
N THR A 95 69.76 17.38 -7.97
CA THR A 95 69.18 18.75 -8.14
C THR A 95 69.87 19.67 -9.17
N GLY A 96 69.10 20.18 -10.14
CA GLY A 96 69.47 21.20 -11.15
C GLY A 96 69.01 20.78 -12.56
N LYS A 97 68.13 21.42 -13.36
CA LYS A 97 67.46 22.76 -13.44
C LYS A 97 68.02 23.67 -14.56
N ALA A 98 67.10 24.24 -15.37
CA ALA A 98 67.29 25.25 -16.44
C ALA A 98 67.94 24.70 -17.73
N ALA A 99 67.27 24.75 -18.90
CA ALA A 99 67.08 25.88 -19.85
C ALA A 99 68.01 25.65 -21.08
N ASP A 100 67.87 26.26 -22.26
CA ASP A 100 67.13 27.46 -22.71
C ASP A 100 66.93 27.45 -24.26
N THR A 101 66.35 28.49 -24.88
CA THR A 101 66.39 28.85 -26.35
C THR A 101 65.74 27.89 -27.39
N ASP A 102 65.30 28.27 -28.61
CA ASP A 102 64.92 29.58 -29.21
C ASP A 102 64.08 29.39 -30.52
N LEU A 103 63.29 30.42 -30.88
CA LEU A 103 62.96 31.01 -32.22
C LEU A 103 62.73 30.11 -33.48
N GLU A 104 61.63 30.23 -34.25
CA GLU A 104 61.32 31.22 -35.33
C GLU A 104 62.26 31.14 -36.57
N LEU A 105 61.85 31.16 -37.86
CA LEU A 105 60.71 31.79 -38.59
C LEU A 105 60.46 31.19 -40.03
N ASP A 106 59.22 31.36 -40.55
CA ASP A 106 58.78 31.72 -41.94
C ASP A 106 58.67 30.82 -43.24
N GLN A 107 57.63 31.21 -44.02
CA GLN A 107 57.45 31.32 -45.50
C GLN A 107 56.94 30.19 -46.45
N ALA A 108 55.60 30.17 -46.64
CA ALA A 108 54.80 30.42 -47.88
C ALA A 108 55.04 29.71 -49.26
N GLY A 109 53.95 29.41 -50.03
CA GLY A 109 54.06 29.33 -51.51
C GLY A 109 53.03 28.61 -52.45
N SER A 110 51.73 28.96 -52.47
CA SER A 110 50.81 28.90 -53.66
C SER A 110 50.30 27.58 -54.34
N ALA A 111 48.99 27.60 -54.66
CA ALA A 111 48.27 27.08 -55.87
C ALA A 111 48.26 25.56 -56.21
N THR A 112 47.32 24.97 -56.98
CA THR A 112 46.13 25.45 -57.76
C THR A 112 45.05 24.34 -57.85
N ALA A 113 43.78 24.65 -58.13
CA ALA A 113 42.78 23.66 -58.57
C ALA A 113 42.96 23.30 -60.07
N PRO A 114 42.58 22.08 -60.53
CA PRO A 114 41.24 21.93 -61.12
C PRO A 114 40.58 20.52 -61.10
N LYS A 115 39.25 20.52 -61.29
CA LYS A 115 38.35 19.58 -62.03
C LYS A 115 38.58 18.05 -62.10
N ALA A 116 37.41 17.38 -62.15
CA ALA A 116 37.11 16.01 -62.59
C ALA A 116 37.41 14.88 -61.58
N ALA A 117 36.60 13.84 -61.35
CA ALA A 117 35.20 13.43 -61.61
C ALA A 117 35.12 11.95 -62.05
N ALA A 118 34.11 11.25 -61.54
CA ALA A 118 33.54 9.98 -62.02
C ALA A 118 34.37 8.67 -61.92
N LYS A 119 33.97 7.88 -60.92
CA LYS A 119 33.80 6.40 -60.91
C LYS A 119 33.69 5.72 -62.29
N SER A 120 34.16 4.47 -62.43
CA SER A 120 33.37 3.38 -63.06
C SER A 120 33.97 1.97 -62.87
N ALA A 121 33.19 0.95 -63.28
CA ALA A 121 33.48 -0.50 -63.39
C ALA A 121 33.57 -1.33 -62.08
N GLY A 122 32.91 -2.48 -61.94
CA GLY A 122 31.91 -3.16 -62.80
C GLY A 122 30.91 -4.00 -61.96
N ALA A 123 29.63 -4.18 -62.34
CA ALA A 123 29.04 -4.89 -63.50
C ALA A 123 28.72 -6.38 -63.16
N ARG A 124 27.55 -6.99 -63.45
CA ARG A 124 26.36 -6.72 -64.31
C ARG A 124 25.11 -7.36 -63.64
N GLY A 125 23.83 -7.03 -63.87
CA GLY A 125 23.18 -5.97 -64.67
C GLY A 125 22.36 -6.48 -65.89
N LYS A 126 21.03 -6.70 -65.80
CA LYS A 126 20.17 -7.01 -66.98
C LYS A 126 18.63 -6.78 -66.84
N LYS A 127 18.11 -5.74 -67.53
CA LYS A 127 16.70 -5.54 -68.05
C LYS A 127 15.53 -5.45 -67.01
N LYS A 128 14.43 -4.70 -67.25
CA LYS A 128 13.97 -3.89 -68.42
C LYS A 128 12.95 -2.81 -67.97
N THR A 129 12.93 -1.63 -68.62
CA THR A 129 11.78 -0.66 -68.86
C THR A 129 10.72 -0.43 -67.74
N GLY A 130 10.33 0.79 -67.35
CA GLY A 130 10.42 2.16 -67.93
C GLY A 130 9.09 2.91 -67.66
N LYS A 131 8.93 4.24 -67.75
CA LYS A 131 9.77 5.34 -68.27
C LYS A 131 9.15 6.71 -67.86
N ASP A 132 9.99 7.68 -67.43
CA ASP A 132 9.77 9.16 -67.36
C ASP A 132 8.56 9.66 -66.49
N ASP A 133 8.42 10.88 -65.96
CA ASP A 133 9.21 12.13 -65.75
C ASP A 133 8.34 13.06 -64.84
N LYS A 134 8.72 14.19 -64.19
CA LYS A 134 9.94 15.03 -64.12
C LYS A 134 9.85 15.98 -62.90
N LYS A 135 10.99 16.29 -62.23
CA LYS A 135 11.31 17.57 -61.52
C LYS A 135 10.42 17.99 -60.32
N SER A 136 10.88 18.81 -59.35
CA SER A 136 12.23 19.31 -58.98
C SER A 136 12.19 19.78 -57.50
N LYS A 137 13.22 19.52 -56.67
CA LYS A 137 14.31 20.46 -56.32
C LYS A 137 13.77 21.81 -55.77
N VAL A 138 14.10 22.25 -54.55
CA VAL A 138 15.45 22.52 -53.98
C VAL A 138 15.54 22.22 -52.47
N SER A 139 16.76 22.06 -51.96
CA SER A 139 17.14 21.82 -50.56
C SER A 139 17.49 23.10 -49.79
N PHE A 140 17.26 23.11 -48.48
CA PHE A 140 17.99 23.94 -47.52
C PHE A 140 18.04 23.20 -46.17
N ASP A 141 19.17 23.31 -45.47
CA ASP A 141 19.33 22.95 -44.06
C ASP A 141 19.66 24.27 -43.33
N ASP A 142 18.99 24.55 -42.21
CA ASP A 142 19.48 25.31 -41.04
C ASP A 142 18.34 25.40 -39.99
N ASP A 143 18.70 25.53 -38.72
CA ASP A 143 17.77 25.55 -37.57
C ASP A 143 17.13 26.93 -37.32
N GLU A 144 15.83 26.97 -36.99
CA GLU A 144 15.24 28.00 -36.11
C GLU A 144 14.15 27.37 -35.21
N ASP A 145 14.21 27.67 -33.91
CA ASP A 145 13.09 27.45 -32.98
C ASP A 145 11.93 28.41 -33.32
N LEU A 146 10.69 27.91 -33.34
CA LEU A 146 9.52 28.77 -33.08
C LEU A 146 8.33 27.98 -32.53
N ASP A 147 7.84 28.41 -31.37
CA ASP A 147 6.64 27.91 -30.72
C ASP A 147 5.44 28.80 -31.10
N LEU A 148 4.39 28.24 -31.71
CA LEU A 148 3.02 28.74 -31.55
C LEU A 148 1.93 27.77 -32.04
N SER A 149 0.76 27.91 -31.43
CA SER A 149 -0.52 27.29 -31.78
C SER A 149 -1.03 27.60 -33.20
N GLY A 150 -1.65 26.61 -33.86
CA GLY A 150 -2.50 26.79 -35.03
C GLY A 150 -3.39 25.57 -35.30
N GLU A 151 -4.68 25.79 -35.53
CA GLU A 151 -5.64 24.75 -35.93
C GLU A 151 -5.48 24.41 -37.42
N LEU A 152 -5.73 23.16 -37.83
CA LEU A 152 -6.88 22.77 -38.69
C LEU A 152 -6.80 21.32 -39.23
N ASP A 153 -7.99 20.82 -39.56
CA ASP A 153 -8.35 19.79 -40.54
C ASP A 153 -7.59 18.45 -40.59
N VAL A 154 -8.26 17.41 -40.06
CA VAL A 154 -8.11 16.03 -40.50
C VAL A 154 -9.11 15.77 -41.63
N GLU A 155 -8.65 15.71 -42.88
CA GLU A 155 -9.44 15.13 -43.98
C GLU A 155 -9.38 13.60 -43.88
N GLU A 156 -10.54 12.97 -43.65
CA GLU A 156 -10.69 11.51 -43.52
C GLU A 156 -11.17 10.93 -44.87
N GLU A 157 -10.25 10.42 -45.70
CA GLU A 157 -10.63 9.68 -46.91
C GLU A 157 -11.27 8.33 -46.55
N VAL A 158 -12.58 8.23 -46.79
CA VAL A 158 -13.37 7.01 -46.56
C VAL A 158 -13.31 6.12 -47.80
N GLU A 159 -12.49 5.06 -47.79
CA GLU A 159 -12.64 3.95 -48.74
C GLU A 159 -13.80 3.03 -48.31
N GLU A 160 -14.92 3.16 -49.02
CA GLU A 160 -16.12 2.34 -48.85
C GLU A 160 -15.92 0.94 -49.49
N VAL A 161 -15.74 -0.10 -48.66
CA VAL A 161 -15.65 -1.49 -49.13
C VAL A 161 -17.01 -2.17 -49.03
N VAL A 162 -17.65 -2.38 -50.17
CA VAL A 162 -18.90 -3.15 -50.32
C VAL A 162 -18.57 -4.64 -50.39
N GLU A 163 -19.22 -5.46 -49.55
CA GLU A 163 -19.31 -6.91 -49.73
C GLU A 163 -20.79 -7.34 -49.82
N GLU A 164 -21.08 -8.36 -50.63
CA GLU A 164 -22.43 -8.71 -51.09
C GLU A 164 -23.21 -9.62 -50.11
N GLU A 165 -24.55 -9.49 -50.11
CA GLU A 165 -25.43 -10.40 -49.36
C GLU A 165 -25.40 -11.83 -49.91
N THR A 166 -25.33 -12.82 -49.02
CA THR A 166 -25.79 -14.19 -49.30
C THR A 166 -26.73 -14.67 -48.19
N THR A 167 -27.75 -15.44 -48.55
CA THR A 167 -29.02 -15.45 -47.80
C THR A 167 -29.26 -16.68 -46.91
N ALA A 168 -29.76 -16.38 -45.71
CA ALA A 168 -30.65 -17.18 -44.86
C ALA A 168 -30.21 -18.58 -44.35
N ASP A 169 -30.05 -18.68 -43.03
CA ASP A 169 -30.78 -19.67 -42.22
C ASP A 169 -31.17 -19.04 -40.86
N THR A 170 -32.18 -19.60 -40.18
CA THR A 170 -32.82 -19.01 -38.99
C THR A 170 -32.44 -19.73 -37.69
N GLY A 171 -31.90 -19.00 -36.70
CA GLY A 171 -31.73 -19.57 -35.36
C GLY A 171 -31.05 -18.66 -34.33
N ALA A 172 -31.82 -18.21 -33.33
CA ALA A 172 -31.38 -17.70 -32.02
C ALA A 172 -30.10 -16.83 -32.00
N GLU A 173 -30.26 -15.53 -32.25
CA GLU A 173 -29.18 -14.55 -32.21
C GLU A 173 -28.54 -14.45 -30.80
N LYS A 174 -27.31 -14.95 -30.68
CA LYS A 174 -26.39 -14.55 -29.60
C LYS A 174 -25.62 -13.32 -30.06
N VAL A 175 -25.74 -12.23 -29.31
CA VAL A 175 -24.98 -11.00 -29.52
C VAL A 175 -23.49 -11.34 -29.63
N LYS A 176 -22.87 -10.94 -30.74
CA LYS A 176 -21.41 -11.04 -30.94
C LYS A 176 -20.74 -9.85 -30.24
N PRO A 177 -19.65 -10.03 -29.50
CA PRO A 177 -19.02 -8.94 -28.75
C PRO A 177 -18.45 -7.88 -29.70
N LEU A 178 -18.79 -6.61 -29.46
CA LEU A 178 -18.32 -5.43 -30.20
C LEU A 178 -16.86 -5.10 -29.82
N ARG A 179 -15.93 -5.97 -30.23
CA ARG A 179 -14.49 -5.86 -29.95
C ARG A 179 -13.67 -5.51 -31.18
N MET A 180 -12.67 -4.66 -31.00
CA MET A 180 -11.75 -4.27 -32.06
C MET A 180 -10.69 -5.36 -32.26
N LYS A 181 -10.78 -6.06 -33.39
CA LYS A 181 -9.68 -6.91 -33.86
C LYS A 181 -8.50 -6.02 -34.25
N ILE A 182 -7.48 -5.96 -33.41
CA ILE A 182 -6.18 -5.39 -33.80
C ILE A 182 -5.67 -6.22 -35.00
N SER A 183 -5.09 -5.55 -36.00
CA SER A 183 -4.44 -6.29 -37.09
C SER A 183 -3.29 -7.13 -36.52
N LYS A 184 -3.22 -8.41 -36.89
CA LYS A 184 -2.27 -9.38 -36.32
C LYS A 184 -0.79 -8.92 -36.41
N ALA A 185 -0.47 -8.00 -37.32
CA ALA A 185 0.83 -7.33 -37.39
C ALA A 185 1.09 -6.31 -36.27
N LYS A 186 0.09 -5.51 -35.85
CA LYS A 186 0.22 -4.49 -34.79
C LYS A 186 0.17 -5.10 -33.40
N GLU A 187 -0.62 -6.17 -33.23
CA GLU A 187 -0.57 -7.03 -32.05
C GLU A 187 0.83 -7.62 -31.88
N ARG A 188 1.36 -8.27 -32.93
CA ARG A 188 2.72 -8.84 -32.94
C ARG A 188 3.83 -7.79 -32.76
N ALA A 189 3.66 -6.58 -33.27
CA ALA A 189 4.59 -5.48 -33.02
C ALA A 189 4.64 -5.09 -31.54
N LEU A 190 3.48 -5.02 -30.86
CA LEU A 190 3.41 -4.76 -29.43
C LEU A 190 4.00 -5.92 -28.61
N MET A 191 3.68 -7.17 -28.95
CA MET A 191 4.24 -8.35 -28.29
C MET A 191 5.77 -8.41 -28.44
N LYS A 192 6.30 -7.98 -29.60
CA LYS A 192 7.75 -7.84 -29.85
C LYS A 192 8.40 -6.67 -29.08
N GLU A 193 7.71 -5.56 -28.86
CA GLU A 193 8.21 -4.43 -28.06
C GLU A 193 8.34 -4.76 -26.56
N PHE A 194 7.62 -5.79 -26.08
CA PHE A 194 7.57 -6.20 -24.67
C PHE A 194 8.14 -7.60 -24.37
N GLY A 195 8.74 -8.31 -25.35
CA GLY A 195 9.32 -9.65 -25.14
C GLY A 195 8.28 -10.76 -24.90
N LEU A 196 7.07 -10.62 -25.43
CA LEU A 196 5.92 -11.52 -25.20
C LEU A 196 5.64 -12.49 -26.35
N ASP A 197 6.25 -12.28 -27.53
CA ASP A 197 6.05 -13.13 -28.73
C ASP A 197 6.80 -14.48 -28.62
N GLU A 198 7.69 -14.65 -27.63
CA GLU A 198 8.61 -15.78 -27.48
C GLU A 198 8.07 -16.95 -26.63
N GLY A 199 6.87 -16.80 -26.05
CA GLY A 199 6.22 -17.83 -25.23
C GLY A 199 5.52 -18.95 -26.00
N VAL A 200 5.50 -18.91 -27.34
CA VAL A 200 4.85 -19.92 -28.20
C VAL A 200 5.89 -20.53 -29.15
N ILE A 201 6.86 -21.21 -28.56
CA ILE A 201 7.87 -22.02 -29.25
C ILE A 201 7.16 -23.19 -29.96
N SER A 202 7.61 -23.58 -31.16
CA SER A 202 7.10 -24.77 -31.84
C SER A 202 7.53 -26.06 -31.12
N GLU A 203 6.71 -27.12 -31.14
CA GLU A 203 7.09 -28.48 -30.68
C GLU A 203 8.34 -29.04 -31.43
N GLU A 204 8.70 -28.43 -32.55
CA GLU A 204 9.92 -28.69 -33.31
C GLU A 204 11.11 -27.87 -32.78
N GLU A 205 10.91 -26.58 -32.47
CA GLU A 205 11.95 -25.70 -31.93
C GLU A 205 12.36 -26.09 -30.50
N ASP A 206 11.41 -26.48 -29.65
CA ASP A 206 11.73 -27.01 -28.31
C ASP A 206 12.50 -28.34 -28.38
N ARG A 207 12.33 -29.13 -29.45
CA ARG A 207 13.08 -30.38 -29.64
C ARG A 207 14.53 -30.13 -30.01
N GLU A 208 14.79 -29.28 -31.01
CA GLU A 208 16.16 -28.82 -31.32
C GLU A 208 16.84 -28.20 -30.09
N ARG A 209 16.07 -27.44 -29.30
CA ARG A 209 16.55 -26.78 -28.08
C ARG A 209 16.94 -27.76 -26.98
N ARG A 210 16.15 -28.82 -26.74
CA ARG A 210 16.52 -29.93 -25.83
C ARG A 210 17.76 -30.67 -26.31
N GLU A 211 17.90 -30.92 -27.62
CA GLU A 211 19.09 -31.58 -28.19
C GLU A 211 20.35 -30.73 -27.99
N ARG A 212 20.31 -29.43 -28.27
CA ARG A 212 21.44 -28.51 -28.03
C ARG A 212 21.80 -28.43 -26.54
N LEU A 213 20.81 -28.30 -25.66
CA LEU A 213 21.05 -28.28 -24.20
C LEU A 213 21.63 -29.62 -23.69
N LYS A 214 21.22 -30.78 -24.23
CA LYS A 214 21.88 -32.08 -23.95
C LYS A 214 23.36 -32.05 -24.35
N THR A 215 23.70 -31.51 -25.52
CA THR A 215 25.12 -31.40 -25.95
C THR A 215 25.93 -30.47 -25.05
N LEU A 216 25.33 -29.37 -24.58
CA LEU A 216 26.00 -28.39 -23.71
C LEU A 216 26.30 -28.98 -22.33
N ILE A 217 25.34 -29.68 -21.72
CA ILE A 217 25.53 -30.39 -20.44
C ILE A 217 26.61 -31.48 -20.58
N LYS A 218 26.61 -32.25 -21.68
CA LYS A 218 27.65 -33.24 -21.95
C LYS A 218 29.04 -32.61 -22.08
N MET A 219 29.18 -31.47 -22.75
CA MET A 219 30.46 -30.75 -22.83
C MET A 219 30.90 -30.20 -21.48
N GLY A 220 29.98 -29.62 -20.70
CA GLY A 220 30.27 -29.11 -19.36
C GLY A 220 30.78 -30.19 -18.40
N ARG A 221 30.09 -31.33 -18.30
CA ARG A 221 30.48 -32.44 -17.41
C ARG A 221 31.75 -33.16 -17.83
N THR A 222 31.99 -33.32 -19.14
CA THR A 222 33.23 -33.99 -19.62
C THR A 222 34.49 -33.13 -19.46
N ARG A 223 34.35 -31.80 -19.32
CA ARG A 223 35.46 -30.86 -19.10
C ARG A 223 35.59 -30.38 -17.65
N GLY A 224 34.51 -30.41 -16.86
CA GLY A 224 34.41 -29.81 -15.53
C GLY A 224 34.23 -28.29 -15.53
N TYR A 225 34.27 -27.64 -16.70
CA TYR A 225 34.07 -26.20 -16.87
C TYR A 225 33.47 -25.90 -18.25
N LEU A 226 32.92 -24.69 -18.39
CA LEU A 226 32.34 -24.18 -19.62
C LEU A 226 32.55 -22.66 -19.72
N THR A 227 32.65 -22.10 -20.94
CA THR A 227 32.78 -20.64 -21.12
C THR A 227 31.46 -19.96 -21.50
N HIS A 228 31.28 -18.69 -21.13
CA HIS A 228 30.11 -17.89 -21.55
C HIS A 228 29.94 -17.82 -23.07
N GLY A 229 31.05 -17.81 -23.83
CA GLY A 229 31.04 -17.90 -25.29
C GLY A 229 30.45 -19.22 -25.79
N GLU A 230 30.89 -20.35 -25.23
CA GLU A 230 30.35 -21.68 -25.60
C GLU A 230 28.88 -21.85 -25.22
N ILE A 231 28.42 -21.27 -24.10
CA ILE A 231 26.99 -21.26 -23.75
C ILE A 231 26.20 -20.48 -24.80
N ASN A 232 26.69 -19.30 -25.20
CA ASN A 232 26.03 -18.46 -26.20
C ASN A 232 26.02 -19.08 -27.60
N ASP A 233 27.11 -19.73 -28.04
CA ASP A 233 27.21 -20.38 -29.35
C ASP A 233 26.30 -21.63 -29.47
N HIS A 234 25.96 -22.27 -28.35
CA HIS A 234 25.06 -23.44 -28.31
C HIS A 234 23.59 -23.10 -28.03
N LEU A 235 23.30 -21.94 -27.41
CA LEU A 235 21.95 -21.44 -27.22
C LEU A 235 21.43 -20.78 -28.52
N PRO A 236 20.13 -20.87 -28.88
CA PRO A 236 19.62 -20.21 -30.07
C PRO A 236 19.62 -18.67 -29.95
N ASP A 237 20.03 -17.97 -31.02
CA ASP A 237 20.06 -16.49 -31.14
C ASP A 237 18.79 -15.75 -30.69
N LYS A 238 17.64 -16.45 -30.67
CA LYS A 238 16.32 -15.93 -30.27
C LYS A 238 16.04 -15.98 -28.76
N LEU A 239 16.94 -16.54 -27.95
CA LEU A 239 16.70 -16.81 -26.52
C LEU A 239 17.84 -16.29 -25.62
N VAL A 240 18.67 -15.37 -26.13
CA VAL A 240 19.78 -14.73 -25.41
C VAL A 240 19.27 -13.59 -24.50
N ASP A 241 18.26 -13.90 -23.70
CA ASP A 241 17.84 -13.09 -22.56
C ASP A 241 18.84 -13.32 -21.42
N THR A 242 19.32 -12.26 -20.77
CA THR A 242 20.28 -12.40 -19.66
C THR A 242 19.70 -13.20 -18.50
N GLU A 243 18.40 -13.09 -18.26
CA GLU A 243 17.66 -13.85 -17.23
C GLU A 243 17.64 -15.36 -17.51
N THR A 244 17.45 -15.78 -18.77
CA THR A 244 17.45 -17.21 -19.13
C THR A 244 18.86 -17.78 -19.12
N LEU A 245 19.85 -16.97 -19.50
CA LEU A 245 21.27 -17.29 -19.40
C LEU A 245 21.70 -17.47 -17.94
N GLU A 246 21.29 -16.59 -17.03
CA GLU A 246 21.55 -16.71 -15.58
C GLU A 246 20.92 -17.97 -14.97
N VAL A 247 19.69 -18.32 -15.36
CA VAL A 247 19.04 -19.57 -14.92
C VAL A 247 19.81 -20.80 -15.43
N VAL A 248 20.26 -20.80 -16.69
CA VAL A 248 21.09 -21.89 -17.25
C VAL A 248 22.46 -21.96 -16.56
N VAL A 249 23.09 -20.83 -16.22
CA VAL A 249 24.35 -20.78 -15.49
C VAL A 249 24.18 -21.26 -14.04
N SER A 250 23.07 -20.95 -13.37
CA SER A 250 22.75 -21.50 -12.04
C SER A 250 22.57 -23.02 -12.12
N LEU A 251 21.76 -23.51 -13.05
CA LEU A 251 21.56 -24.95 -13.28
C LEU A 251 22.87 -25.69 -13.55
N LEU A 252 23.77 -25.12 -14.36
CA LEU A 252 25.08 -25.70 -14.63
C LEU A 252 25.97 -25.74 -13.38
N ARG A 253 25.95 -24.69 -12.54
CA ARG A 253 26.65 -24.66 -11.25
C ARG A 253 26.07 -25.66 -10.25
N ASP A 254 24.75 -25.81 -10.18
CA ASP A 254 24.06 -26.81 -9.37
C ASP A 254 24.39 -28.24 -9.84
N MET A 255 24.61 -28.43 -11.14
CA MET A 255 25.16 -29.65 -11.75
C MET A 255 26.69 -29.77 -11.65
N ALA A 256 27.36 -28.91 -10.87
CA ALA A 256 28.81 -28.86 -10.64
C ALA A 256 29.68 -28.68 -11.90
N VAL A 257 29.23 -27.83 -12.83
CA VAL A 257 30.02 -27.32 -13.96
C VAL A 257 30.33 -25.84 -13.71
N ASP A 258 31.60 -25.49 -13.57
CA ASP A 258 32.02 -24.10 -13.38
C ASP A 258 31.90 -23.30 -14.68
N VAL A 259 31.29 -22.11 -14.62
CA VAL A 259 31.16 -21.20 -15.76
C VAL A 259 32.12 -20.02 -15.61
N TYR A 260 33.00 -19.82 -16.61
CA TYR A 260 33.99 -18.74 -16.67
C TYR A 260 33.74 -17.84 -17.90
N GLU A 261 34.19 -16.57 -17.86
CA GLU A 261 34.12 -15.70 -19.07
C GLU A 261 35.14 -16.09 -20.14
N GLN A 262 36.34 -16.50 -19.72
CA GLN A 262 37.44 -16.93 -20.58
C GLN A 262 37.92 -18.32 -20.14
N THR A 263 38.59 -19.05 -21.02
CA THR A 263 39.12 -20.39 -20.71
C THR A 263 40.13 -20.32 -19.54
N PRO A 264 39.85 -20.96 -18.39
CA PRO A 264 40.74 -20.93 -17.24
C PRO A 264 42.07 -21.67 -17.52
N ASP A 265 43.15 -21.19 -16.91
CA ASP A 265 44.47 -21.85 -17.02
C ASP A 265 44.52 -23.12 -16.14
N ALA A 266 45.36 -24.08 -16.53
CA ALA A 266 45.41 -25.42 -15.94
C ALA A 266 45.70 -25.41 -14.43
N GLU A 267 46.46 -24.43 -13.93
CA GLU A 267 46.70 -24.27 -12.48
C GLU A 267 45.43 -23.86 -11.72
N THR A 268 44.56 -23.04 -12.32
CA THR A 268 43.32 -22.55 -11.68
C THR A 268 42.26 -23.66 -11.55
N LEU A 269 42.13 -24.52 -12.57
CA LEU A 269 41.27 -25.72 -12.53
C LEU A 269 41.72 -26.75 -11.48
N LEU A 270 43.02 -26.80 -11.17
CA LEU A 270 43.56 -27.66 -10.10
C LEU A 270 43.37 -27.05 -8.71
N LEU A 271 43.46 -25.72 -8.59
CA LEU A 271 43.24 -25.00 -7.33
C LEU A 271 41.78 -25.04 -6.85
N ASN A 272 40.81 -24.93 -7.77
CA ASN A 272 39.38 -24.93 -7.44
C ASN A 272 38.80 -26.33 -7.16
N ASN A 273 39.58 -27.41 -7.33
CA ASN A 273 39.16 -28.81 -7.12
C ASN A 273 38.02 -29.31 -8.03
N SER A 274 37.63 -28.54 -9.06
CA SER A 274 36.57 -28.85 -10.03
C SER A 274 36.78 -30.20 -10.75
N GLY A 275 38.03 -30.64 -10.88
CA GLY A 275 38.42 -31.91 -11.52
C GLY A 275 38.00 -33.20 -10.79
N GLN A 276 37.28 -33.14 -9.67
CA GLN A 276 36.76 -34.34 -8.99
C GLN A 276 35.44 -34.89 -9.58
N ASN A 277 34.71 -34.10 -10.38
CA ASN A 277 33.39 -34.47 -10.93
C ASN A 277 33.39 -34.77 -12.44
N ILE A 278 34.54 -35.17 -13.01
CA ILE A 278 34.64 -35.59 -14.41
C ILE A 278 34.03 -37.00 -14.56
N THR A 279 32.74 -37.05 -14.87
CA THR A 279 31.99 -38.30 -15.13
C THR A 279 32.29 -38.87 -16.52
N THR A 280 31.96 -40.14 -16.74
CA THR A 280 32.09 -40.76 -18.07
C THR A 280 31.05 -40.21 -19.06
N GLU A 281 31.27 -40.34 -20.37
CA GLU A 281 30.30 -39.85 -21.39
C GLU A 281 28.91 -40.51 -21.28
N GLU A 282 28.85 -41.76 -20.84
CA GLU A 282 27.61 -42.55 -20.68
C GLU A 282 26.81 -42.05 -19.46
N GLU A 283 27.48 -41.88 -18.33
CA GLU A 283 26.95 -41.31 -17.08
C GLU A 283 26.54 -39.83 -17.23
N ALA A 284 27.29 -39.04 -18.00
CA ALA A 284 26.95 -37.67 -18.32
C ALA A 284 25.71 -37.55 -19.23
N GLU A 285 25.40 -38.57 -20.04
CA GLU A 285 24.19 -38.57 -20.88
C GLU A 285 22.92 -38.96 -20.10
N GLU A 286 23.01 -39.93 -19.17
CA GLU A 286 21.88 -40.29 -18.30
C GLU A 286 21.47 -39.12 -17.38
N GLU A 287 22.44 -38.44 -16.76
CA GLU A 287 22.14 -37.26 -15.92
C GLU A 287 21.66 -36.05 -16.73
N ALA A 288 22.11 -35.88 -17.98
CA ALA A 288 21.60 -34.82 -18.85
C ALA A 288 20.12 -35.05 -19.23
N GLU A 289 19.70 -36.29 -19.51
CA GLU A 289 18.28 -36.60 -19.76
C GLU A 289 17.43 -36.43 -18.50
N ALA A 290 17.95 -36.82 -17.33
CA ALA A 290 17.28 -36.57 -16.05
C ALA A 290 17.11 -35.07 -15.77
N ALA A 291 18.13 -34.25 -15.98
CA ALA A 291 18.06 -32.80 -15.80
C ALA A 291 17.03 -32.16 -16.76
N LEU A 292 17.09 -32.48 -18.05
CA LEU A 292 16.15 -31.99 -19.07
C LEU A 292 14.69 -32.32 -18.72
N SER A 293 14.42 -33.48 -18.12
CA SER A 293 13.06 -33.88 -17.73
C SER A 293 12.43 -33.01 -16.63
N ASN A 294 13.24 -32.33 -15.81
CA ASN A 294 12.77 -31.41 -14.77
C ASN A 294 12.67 -29.97 -15.30
N VAL A 295 13.72 -29.51 -15.98
CA VAL A 295 13.89 -28.11 -16.46
C VAL A 295 12.81 -27.69 -17.47
N ASP A 296 12.30 -28.64 -18.26
CA ASP A 296 11.22 -28.40 -19.22
C ASP A 296 9.93 -27.85 -18.57
N SER A 297 9.71 -28.16 -17.28
CA SER A 297 8.55 -27.67 -16.52
C SER A 297 8.71 -26.22 -16.01
N GLU A 298 9.93 -25.69 -15.97
CA GLU A 298 10.23 -24.34 -15.48
C GLU A 298 10.46 -23.33 -16.60
N PHE A 299 10.95 -23.75 -17.78
CA PHE A 299 11.33 -22.80 -18.83
C PHE A 299 10.15 -22.03 -19.47
N GLY A 300 8.91 -22.55 -19.40
CA GLY A 300 7.70 -21.80 -19.77
C GLY A 300 7.22 -20.80 -18.69
N ARG A 301 7.90 -20.75 -17.56
CA ARG A 301 7.53 -19.99 -16.35
C ARG A 301 8.64 -19.01 -15.99
N THR A 302 8.64 -17.88 -16.71
CA THR A 302 9.39 -16.67 -16.35
C THR A 302 9.25 -16.37 -14.85
N THR A 303 10.37 -16.21 -14.15
CA THR A 303 10.41 -15.88 -12.72
C THR A 303 10.00 -14.44 -12.45
N ASP A 304 10.19 -13.54 -13.42
CA ASP A 304 9.74 -12.15 -13.36
C ASP A 304 8.19 -12.02 -13.32
N PRO A 305 7.63 -11.38 -12.27
CA PRO A 305 6.20 -11.08 -12.21
C PRO A 305 5.71 -10.08 -13.26
N VAL A 306 6.56 -9.22 -13.85
CA VAL A 306 6.13 -8.28 -14.91
C VAL A 306 5.75 -9.06 -16.16
N ARG A 307 6.62 -9.94 -16.68
CA ARG A 307 6.33 -10.85 -17.81
C ARG A 307 5.09 -11.71 -17.54
N MET A 308 4.93 -12.25 -16.32
CA MET A 308 3.72 -12.99 -15.94
C MET A 308 2.44 -12.15 -16.07
N TYR A 309 2.41 -10.95 -15.47
CA TYR A 309 1.26 -10.03 -15.51
C TYR A 309 0.95 -9.56 -16.94
N MET A 310 1.98 -9.23 -17.72
CA MET A 310 1.84 -8.82 -19.12
C MET A 310 1.22 -9.93 -19.98
N ARG A 311 1.61 -11.18 -19.75
CA ARG A 311 1.06 -12.37 -20.44
C ARG A 311 -0.41 -12.60 -20.08
N GLU A 312 -0.78 -12.49 -18.80
CA GLU A 312 -2.18 -12.65 -18.36
C GLU A 312 -3.08 -11.54 -18.92
N MET A 313 -2.66 -10.28 -18.80
CA MET A 313 -3.35 -9.14 -19.42
C MET A 313 -3.45 -9.28 -20.95
N GLY A 314 -2.42 -9.84 -21.60
CA GLY A 314 -2.38 -10.10 -23.04
C GLY A 314 -3.59 -10.86 -23.56
N THR A 315 -4.17 -11.75 -22.75
CA THR A 315 -5.34 -12.59 -23.12
C THR A 315 -6.65 -11.80 -23.29
N VAL A 316 -6.75 -10.59 -22.76
CA VAL A 316 -7.98 -9.79 -22.81
C VAL A 316 -7.97 -8.90 -24.05
N GLU A 317 -8.92 -9.08 -24.96
CA GLU A 317 -9.07 -8.23 -26.16
C GLU A 317 -9.49 -6.79 -25.81
N LEU A 318 -9.18 -5.83 -26.70
CA LEU A 318 -9.53 -4.42 -26.49
C LEU A 318 -11.01 -4.14 -26.79
N LEU A 319 -11.59 -3.24 -26.00
CA LEU A 319 -12.97 -2.79 -26.09
C LEU A 319 -13.12 -1.67 -27.15
N THR A 320 -14.32 -1.57 -27.75
CA THR A 320 -14.71 -0.43 -28.59
C THR A 320 -15.44 0.63 -27.77
N ARG A 321 -15.61 1.85 -28.30
CA ARG A 321 -16.47 2.89 -27.68
C ARG A 321 -17.91 2.40 -27.46
N GLU A 322 -18.43 1.56 -28.36
CA GLU A 322 -19.77 0.96 -28.22
C GLU A 322 -19.80 -0.06 -27.08
N GLY A 323 -18.75 -0.89 -26.97
CA GLY A 323 -18.56 -1.79 -25.83
C GLY A 323 -18.36 -1.08 -24.50
N GLU A 324 -17.66 0.06 -24.46
CA GLU A 324 -17.56 0.93 -23.27
C GLU A 324 -18.96 1.35 -22.79
N ILE A 325 -19.81 1.79 -23.72
CA ILE A 325 -21.19 2.21 -23.45
C ILE A 325 -22.09 1.02 -23.07
N GLU A 326 -21.92 -0.15 -23.70
CA GLU A 326 -22.66 -1.36 -23.35
C GLU A 326 -22.34 -1.83 -21.92
N ILE A 327 -21.05 -1.87 -21.55
CA ILE A 327 -20.63 -2.25 -20.20
C ILE A 327 -21.10 -1.21 -19.18
N ALA A 328 -20.99 0.10 -19.46
CA ALA A 328 -21.50 1.14 -18.58
C ALA A 328 -23.02 1.03 -18.34
N LYS A 329 -23.80 0.70 -19.38
CA LYS A 329 -25.23 0.39 -19.26
C LYS A 329 -25.50 -0.89 -18.45
N ARG A 330 -24.66 -1.92 -18.54
CA ARG A 330 -24.74 -3.11 -17.67
C ARG A 330 -24.42 -2.78 -16.20
N ILE A 331 -23.54 -1.81 -15.95
CA ILE A 331 -23.20 -1.31 -14.60
C ILE A 331 -24.37 -0.51 -14.01
N GLU A 332 -24.95 0.45 -14.75
CA GLU A 332 -26.17 1.19 -14.36
C GLU A 332 -27.33 0.21 -14.11
N GLY A 333 -27.59 -0.72 -15.04
CA GLY A 333 -28.67 -1.70 -14.93
C GLY A 333 -28.55 -2.59 -13.68
N GLY A 334 -27.35 -3.11 -13.39
CA GLY A 334 -27.13 -3.89 -12.16
C GLY A 334 -27.29 -3.08 -10.86
N MET A 335 -27.08 -1.76 -10.90
CA MET A 335 -27.35 -0.86 -9.78
C MET A 335 -28.85 -0.58 -9.62
N GLN A 336 -29.57 -0.41 -10.74
CA GLN A 336 -31.02 -0.30 -10.77
C GLN A 336 -31.71 -1.59 -10.26
N ASP A 337 -31.24 -2.77 -10.66
CA ASP A 337 -31.72 -4.07 -10.18
C ASP A 337 -31.57 -4.21 -8.64
N MET A 338 -30.44 -3.73 -8.09
CA MET A 338 -30.25 -3.66 -6.63
C MET A 338 -31.26 -2.72 -5.98
N MET A 339 -31.43 -1.51 -6.52
CA MET A 339 -32.32 -0.51 -5.95
C MET A 339 -33.79 -0.96 -5.95
N GLU A 340 -34.28 -1.56 -7.04
CA GLU A 340 -35.64 -2.12 -7.12
C GLU A 340 -35.86 -3.28 -6.14
N ALA A 341 -34.85 -4.15 -5.98
CA ALA A 341 -34.91 -5.21 -4.97
C ALA A 341 -35.01 -4.62 -3.56
N ILE A 342 -34.18 -3.62 -3.23
CA ILE A 342 -34.11 -2.99 -1.91
C ILE A 342 -35.38 -2.20 -1.58
N SER A 343 -35.92 -1.42 -2.53
CA SER A 343 -37.17 -0.66 -2.38
C SER A 343 -38.40 -1.56 -2.15
N THR A 344 -38.30 -2.86 -2.43
CA THR A 344 -39.34 -3.83 -2.07
C THR A 344 -39.51 -3.94 -0.54
N SER A 345 -38.53 -3.54 0.28
CA SER A 345 -38.57 -3.66 1.75
C SER A 345 -38.98 -2.37 2.48
N PRO A 346 -40.14 -2.31 3.17
CA PRO A 346 -40.57 -1.14 3.95
C PRO A 346 -39.59 -0.72 5.04
N ALA A 347 -38.87 -1.67 5.64
CA ALA A 347 -37.87 -1.38 6.67
C ALA A 347 -36.67 -0.58 6.11
N ILE A 348 -36.34 -0.73 4.83
CA ILE A 348 -35.28 0.05 4.19
C ILE A 348 -35.79 1.41 3.74
N ILE A 349 -37.03 1.52 3.26
CA ILE A 349 -37.67 2.82 2.99
C ILE A 349 -37.73 3.67 4.27
N ALA A 350 -38.04 3.06 5.42
CA ALA A 350 -37.97 3.74 6.72
C ALA A 350 -36.55 4.19 7.08
N ALA A 351 -35.51 3.41 6.75
CA ALA A 351 -34.12 3.81 6.95
C ALA A 351 -33.72 5.02 6.07
N VAL A 352 -34.14 5.03 4.79
CA VAL A 352 -33.95 6.15 3.87
C VAL A 352 -34.67 7.42 4.37
N LEU A 353 -35.88 7.29 4.90
CA LEU A 353 -36.60 8.41 5.52
C LEU A 353 -35.90 8.94 6.79
N ASN A 354 -35.31 8.06 7.61
CA ASN A 354 -34.50 8.46 8.76
C ASN A 354 -33.23 9.22 8.33
N MET A 355 -32.54 8.78 7.26
CA MET A 355 -31.41 9.53 6.68
C MET A 355 -31.85 10.92 6.18
N GLY A 356 -33.05 11.04 5.61
CA GLY A 356 -33.66 12.32 5.27
C GLY A 356 -33.95 13.22 6.49
N GLU A 357 -34.32 12.63 7.63
CA GLU A 357 -34.43 13.37 8.90
C GLU A 357 -33.08 13.79 9.47
N GLU A 358 -32.00 13.00 9.30
CA GLU A 358 -30.64 13.39 9.70
C GLU A 358 -30.08 14.56 8.86
N ILE A 359 -30.44 14.65 7.57
CA ILE A 359 -30.17 15.81 6.71
C ILE A 359 -31.00 17.03 7.16
N ARG A 360 -32.24 16.82 7.61
CA ARG A 360 -33.12 17.88 8.15
C ARG A 360 -32.63 18.42 9.50
N GLU A 361 -31.99 17.60 10.32
CA GLU A 361 -31.38 17.97 11.61
C GLU A 361 -29.91 18.45 11.49
N ASP A 362 -29.39 18.64 10.27
CA ASP A 362 -28.00 19.06 9.99
C ASP A 362 -26.92 18.16 10.62
N LYS A 363 -27.25 16.87 10.84
CA LYS A 363 -26.30 15.84 11.32
C LYS A 363 -25.42 15.29 10.21
N ALA A 364 -25.93 15.27 8.97
CA ALA A 364 -25.26 14.74 7.79
C ALA A 364 -25.24 15.78 6.65
N LEU A 365 -24.12 15.86 5.93
CA LEU A 365 -24.03 16.63 4.69
C LEU A 365 -24.75 15.89 3.58
N ILE A 366 -25.56 16.59 2.76
CA ILE A 366 -26.40 15.92 1.77
C ILE A 366 -25.62 15.07 0.75
N THR A 367 -24.43 15.52 0.34
CA THR A 367 -23.53 14.82 -0.59
C THR A 367 -23.04 13.45 -0.10
N THR A 368 -23.20 13.13 1.18
CA THR A 368 -22.87 11.78 1.69
C THR A 368 -23.97 10.76 1.45
N ILE A 369 -25.18 11.21 1.06
CA ILE A 369 -26.39 10.39 0.95
C ILE A 369 -27.02 10.48 -0.45
N VAL A 370 -27.18 11.71 -0.97
CA VAL A 370 -27.77 12.01 -2.29
C VAL A 370 -26.73 12.69 -3.17
N ASP A 371 -26.57 12.15 -4.37
CA ASP A 371 -25.59 12.53 -5.37
C ASP A 371 -26.23 13.20 -6.61
N GLY A 372 -27.57 13.18 -6.71
CA GLY A 372 -28.32 13.86 -7.77
C GLY A 372 -29.79 13.44 -7.84
N PHE A 373 -30.48 13.84 -8.91
CA PHE A 373 -31.83 13.43 -9.28
C PHE A 373 -31.87 13.06 -10.76
N VAL A 374 -32.66 12.05 -11.11
CA VAL A 374 -32.76 11.57 -12.50
C VAL A 374 -33.80 12.40 -13.27
N ASP A 375 -33.44 13.64 -13.60
CA ASP A 375 -34.23 14.53 -14.45
C ASP A 375 -33.98 14.16 -15.94
N PRO A 376 -34.98 13.64 -16.71
CA PRO A 376 -34.73 13.06 -18.04
C PRO A 376 -34.31 14.05 -19.14
N ASP A 377 -34.54 15.34 -18.92
CA ASP A 377 -34.32 16.42 -19.91
C ASP A 377 -33.07 17.27 -19.59
N GLU A 378 -32.41 17.06 -18.44
CA GLU A 378 -31.20 17.78 -18.05
C GLU A 378 -29.99 16.84 -18.19
N ALA A 379 -28.96 17.27 -18.93
CA ALA A 379 -27.74 16.48 -19.06
C ALA A 379 -26.95 16.57 -17.74
N ASP A 380 -26.84 15.45 -17.02
CA ASP A 380 -26.14 15.31 -15.74
C ASP A 380 -24.71 15.94 -15.80
N ASP A 381 -24.57 17.19 -15.38
CA ASP A 381 -23.28 17.92 -15.33
C ASP A 381 -22.73 18.01 -13.89
N PHE A 382 -23.27 17.20 -12.98
CA PHE A 382 -22.85 17.09 -11.58
C PHE A 382 -21.56 16.27 -11.44
N VAL A 383 -20.45 16.88 -11.87
CA VAL A 383 -19.12 16.48 -11.41
C VAL A 383 -19.07 16.65 -9.90
N ALA A 384 -18.86 15.55 -9.17
CA ALA A 384 -18.41 15.63 -7.79
C ALA A 384 -16.96 16.12 -7.78
N GLU A 385 -16.77 17.44 -7.61
CA GLU A 385 -15.49 18.18 -7.60
C GLU A 385 -14.54 17.79 -6.43
N GLU A 386 -14.72 16.63 -5.77
CA GLU A 386 -13.99 16.18 -4.57
C GLU A 386 -12.49 15.87 -4.78
N ASP A 387 -11.96 15.96 -6.01
CA ASP A 387 -10.52 15.82 -6.30
C ASP A 387 -10.00 16.89 -7.32
N PHE A 388 -10.75 17.96 -7.66
CA PHE A 388 -10.29 18.98 -8.63
C PHE A 388 -9.31 20.01 -8.02
N ASP A 389 -8.25 19.51 -7.38
CA ASP A 389 -7.12 20.31 -6.89
C ASP A 389 -6.09 20.61 -8.01
N GLU A 390 -6.54 20.98 -9.22
CA GLU A 390 -5.66 21.63 -10.21
C GLU A 390 -5.57 23.12 -9.84
N PHE A 391 -4.74 23.39 -8.83
CA PHE A 391 -4.40 24.73 -8.34
C PHE A 391 -3.58 25.49 -9.40
N ASP A 392 -4.27 26.12 -10.34
CA ASP A 392 -3.72 27.25 -11.09
C ASP A 392 -3.58 28.44 -10.10
N GLU A 393 -2.40 28.56 -9.48
CA GLU A 393 -2.04 29.64 -8.54
C GLU A 393 -2.08 31.05 -9.20
N ASP A 394 -2.32 31.15 -10.51
CA ASP A 394 -2.30 32.37 -11.30
C ASP A 394 -3.68 33.10 -11.41
N ASP A 395 -4.79 32.52 -10.90
CA ASP A 395 -6.16 33.13 -10.98
C ASP A 395 -6.89 33.26 -9.61
N ASP A 396 -6.18 33.12 -8.47
CA ASP A 396 -6.76 33.22 -7.12
C ASP A 396 -6.86 34.67 -6.56
N ASP A 397 -6.95 35.69 -7.44
CA ASP A 397 -7.10 37.12 -7.07
C ASP A 397 -8.57 37.53 -6.77
N ASP A 398 -9.37 36.64 -6.20
CA ASP A 398 -10.55 37.03 -5.40
C ASP A 398 -11.03 35.90 -4.46
N GLY A 399 -10.23 35.60 -3.43
CA GLY A 399 -10.40 34.52 -2.42
C GLY A 399 -11.70 34.56 -1.58
N LYS A 400 -12.85 34.50 -2.25
CA LYS A 400 -14.24 34.60 -1.75
C LYS A 400 -15.30 34.23 -2.80
N GLY A 401 -14.91 33.81 -4.01
CA GLY A 401 -15.79 33.43 -5.11
C GLY A 401 -16.37 32.01 -4.98
N GLY A 402 -15.59 31.00 -5.38
CA GLY A 402 -16.07 29.63 -5.65
C GLY A 402 -16.88 28.98 -4.52
N SER A 403 -16.44 29.12 -3.27
CA SER A 403 -17.12 28.53 -2.10
C SER A 403 -18.59 28.97 -1.96
N LYS A 404 -18.96 30.19 -2.37
CA LYS A 404 -20.36 30.67 -2.31
C LYS A 404 -21.24 30.03 -3.38
N ALA A 405 -20.70 29.82 -4.58
CA ALA A 405 -21.42 29.17 -5.68
C ALA A 405 -21.71 27.70 -5.30
N MET A 406 -20.71 27.01 -4.74
CA MET A 406 -20.86 25.66 -4.22
C MET A 406 -21.91 25.57 -3.10
N THR A 407 -21.86 26.43 -2.07
CA THR A 407 -22.85 26.41 -0.99
C THR A 407 -24.28 26.66 -1.48
N LYS A 408 -24.47 27.54 -2.48
CA LYS A 408 -25.79 27.80 -3.05
C LYS A 408 -26.34 26.59 -3.82
N ARG A 409 -25.51 25.90 -4.60
CA ARG A 409 -25.90 24.63 -5.26
C ARG A 409 -26.24 23.53 -4.23
N LEU A 410 -25.48 23.44 -3.13
CA LEU A 410 -25.75 22.51 -2.03
C LEU A 410 -27.09 22.79 -1.33
N GLU A 411 -27.44 24.06 -1.10
CA GLU A 411 -28.76 24.46 -0.59
C GLU A 411 -29.89 24.15 -1.57
N GLU A 412 -29.68 24.36 -2.87
CA GLU A 412 -30.67 24.04 -3.93
C GLU A 412 -30.90 22.52 -4.04
N LEU A 413 -29.84 21.71 -3.98
CA LEU A 413 -29.91 20.25 -3.94
C LEU A 413 -30.63 19.78 -2.66
N LYS A 414 -30.32 20.36 -1.48
CA LYS A 414 -31.04 20.10 -0.22
C LYS A 414 -32.53 20.40 -0.35
N ASN A 415 -32.89 21.52 -0.97
CA ASN A 415 -34.29 21.91 -1.16
C ASN A 415 -35.03 21.01 -2.18
N LYS A 416 -34.39 20.54 -3.27
CA LYS A 416 -34.96 19.47 -4.13
C LYS A 416 -35.16 18.17 -3.32
N ALA A 417 -34.15 17.74 -2.57
CA ALA A 417 -34.17 16.50 -1.80
C ALA A 417 -35.27 16.45 -0.74
N MET A 418 -35.47 17.52 0.03
CA MET A 418 -36.51 17.54 1.05
C MET A 418 -37.92 17.39 0.45
N GLN A 419 -38.17 17.93 -0.75
CA GLN A 419 -39.45 17.76 -1.44
C GLN A 419 -39.70 16.30 -1.81
N HIS A 420 -38.70 15.61 -2.38
CA HIS A 420 -38.80 14.18 -2.67
C HIS A 420 -38.92 13.33 -1.39
N PHE A 421 -38.19 13.64 -0.31
CA PHE A 421 -38.33 12.90 0.96
C PHE A 421 -39.70 13.10 1.62
N ASP A 422 -40.30 14.30 1.58
CA ASP A 422 -41.65 14.53 2.12
C ASP A 422 -42.73 13.89 1.23
N HIS A 423 -42.55 13.86 -0.10
CA HIS A 423 -43.42 13.11 -1.01
C HIS A 423 -43.32 11.60 -0.76
N LEU A 424 -42.10 11.05 -0.68
CA LEU A 424 -41.82 9.66 -0.32
C LEU A 424 -42.44 9.27 1.03
N ARG A 425 -42.40 10.16 2.03
CA ARG A 425 -43.07 9.96 3.33
C ARG A 425 -44.58 9.80 3.17
N SER A 426 -45.22 10.64 2.35
CA SER A 426 -46.67 10.57 2.10
C SER A 426 -47.08 9.26 1.40
N LEU A 427 -46.25 8.77 0.47
CA LEU A 427 -46.43 7.47 -0.18
C LEU A 427 -46.20 6.31 0.80
N PHE A 428 -45.24 6.44 1.72
CA PHE A 428 -44.95 5.43 2.75
C PHE A 428 -46.06 5.31 3.81
N ASP A 429 -46.64 6.42 4.27
CA ASP A 429 -47.83 6.37 5.13
C ASP A 429 -49.04 5.77 4.37
N GLY A 430 -49.18 6.04 3.07
CA GLY A 430 -50.15 5.38 2.18
C GLY A 430 -49.92 3.87 2.05
N LEU A 431 -48.66 3.44 1.93
CA LEU A 431 -48.26 2.02 1.89
C LEU A 431 -48.59 1.31 3.22
N ARG A 432 -48.33 1.96 4.37
CA ARG A 432 -48.70 1.42 5.69
C ARG A 432 -50.21 1.28 5.83
N LEU A 433 -50.99 2.28 5.43
CA LEU A 433 -52.45 2.18 5.41
C LEU A 433 -52.96 1.07 4.49
N ALA A 434 -52.31 0.83 3.34
CA ALA A 434 -52.66 -0.28 2.45
C ALA A 434 -52.38 -1.65 3.08
N TYR A 435 -51.28 -1.77 3.83
CA TYR A 435 -50.90 -2.96 4.60
C TYR A 435 -51.89 -3.22 5.74
N ASP A 436 -52.20 -2.20 6.56
CA ASP A 436 -53.08 -2.30 7.73
C ASP A 436 -54.52 -2.74 7.35
N ASN A 437 -55.01 -2.33 6.17
CA ASN A 437 -56.37 -2.64 5.71
C ASN A 437 -56.48 -3.98 4.96
N ASN A 438 -55.52 -4.32 4.09
CA ASN A 438 -55.64 -5.45 3.15
C ASN A 438 -54.57 -6.53 3.32
N GLY A 439 -53.59 -6.32 4.19
CA GLY A 439 -52.42 -7.18 4.34
C GLY A 439 -51.39 -7.06 3.22
N TRP A 440 -50.26 -7.72 3.46
CA TRP A 440 -49.13 -7.83 2.53
C TRP A 440 -49.54 -8.53 1.22
N GLY A 441 -49.02 -8.04 0.09
CA GLY A 441 -49.27 -8.63 -1.23
C GLY A 441 -50.65 -8.33 -1.84
N SER A 442 -51.46 -7.47 -1.21
CA SER A 442 -52.71 -6.97 -1.81
C SER A 442 -52.45 -6.07 -3.02
N LYS A 443 -53.40 -6.00 -3.96
CA LYS A 443 -53.25 -5.19 -5.20
C LYS A 443 -52.99 -3.70 -4.90
N GLN A 444 -53.66 -3.15 -3.89
CA GLN A 444 -53.45 -1.77 -3.44
C GLN A 444 -52.08 -1.57 -2.79
N TYR A 445 -51.60 -2.53 -2.00
CA TYR A 445 -50.23 -2.49 -1.45
C TYR A 445 -49.19 -2.51 -2.59
N ALA A 446 -49.34 -3.38 -3.58
CA ALA A 446 -48.44 -3.45 -4.74
C ALA A 446 -48.47 -2.17 -5.60
N GLU A 447 -49.62 -1.54 -5.77
CA GLU A 447 -49.76 -0.25 -6.48
C GLU A 447 -49.06 0.90 -5.74
N GLN A 448 -49.20 0.97 -4.41
CA GLN A 448 -48.47 1.94 -3.59
C GLN A 448 -46.96 1.65 -3.55
N GLN A 449 -46.57 0.37 -3.46
CA GLN A 449 -45.17 -0.05 -3.47
C GLN A 449 -44.49 0.31 -4.80
N ALA A 450 -45.18 0.12 -5.94
CA ALA A 450 -44.68 0.55 -7.25
C ALA A 450 -44.61 2.08 -7.41
N ALA A 451 -45.42 2.85 -6.67
CA ALA A 451 -45.28 4.31 -6.60
C ALA A 451 -44.06 4.73 -5.76
N VAL A 452 -43.88 4.12 -4.57
CA VAL A 452 -42.70 4.33 -3.70
C VAL A 452 -41.40 3.97 -4.44
N THR A 453 -41.34 2.82 -5.12
CA THR A 453 -40.18 2.43 -5.93
C THR A 453 -39.88 3.45 -7.02
N ARG A 454 -40.89 3.99 -7.71
CA ARG A 454 -40.67 5.00 -8.77
C ARG A 454 -40.07 6.29 -8.22
N GLU A 455 -40.57 6.77 -7.08
CA GLU A 455 -40.06 7.97 -6.41
C GLU A 455 -38.65 7.76 -5.84
N LEU A 456 -38.35 6.55 -5.36
CA LEU A 456 -37.02 6.20 -4.86
C LEU A 456 -36.01 6.05 -6.01
N MET A 457 -36.45 5.57 -7.17
CA MET A 457 -35.65 5.45 -8.40
C MET A 457 -35.33 6.79 -9.10
N SER A 458 -36.04 7.88 -8.80
CA SER A 458 -35.68 9.22 -9.31
C SER A 458 -34.62 9.93 -8.46
N ILE A 459 -34.24 9.38 -7.30
CA ILE A 459 -33.18 9.91 -6.45
C ILE A 459 -31.87 9.16 -6.75
N ARG A 460 -30.81 9.87 -7.15
CA ARG A 460 -29.48 9.28 -7.34
C ARG A 460 -28.77 9.23 -5.98
N PHE A 461 -28.78 8.05 -5.35
CA PHE A 461 -28.07 7.82 -4.09
C PHE A 461 -26.57 7.59 -4.34
N THR A 462 -25.73 8.07 -3.42
CA THR A 462 -24.29 7.81 -3.43
C THR A 462 -24.01 6.30 -3.32
N ALA A 463 -23.01 5.77 -4.01
CA ALA A 463 -22.68 4.33 -3.94
C ALA A 463 -22.52 3.82 -2.49
N LYS A 464 -21.93 4.63 -1.60
CA LYS A 464 -21.79 4.36 -0.17
C LYS A 464 -23.13 4.13 0.56
N THR A 465 -24.19 4.89 0.24
CA THR A 465 -25.50 4.67 0.84
C THR A 465 -26.21 3.48 0.23
N ILE A 466 -26.05 3.20 -1.06
CA ILE A 466 -26.53 1.95 -1.66
C ILE A 466 -25.91 0.74 -0.94
N ASP A 467 -24.60 0.77 -0.68
CA ASP A 467 -23.90 -0.30 0.05
C ASP A 467 -24.40 -0.47 1.50
N THR A 468 -24.68 0.61 2.25
CA THR A 468 -25.23 0.47 3.62
C THR A 468 -26.65 -0.08 3.62
N LEU A 469 -27.49 0.31 2.66
CA LEU A 469 -28.85 -0.22 2.50
C LEU A 469 -28.83 -1.70 2.08
N CYS A 470 -27.90 -2.09 1.20
CA CYS A 470 -27.59 -3.49 0.90
C CYS A 470 -27.20 -4.26 2.17
N ASP A 471 -26.27 -3.73 2.98
CA ASP A 471 -25.79 -4.41 4.19
C ASP A 471 -26.88 -4.62 5.24
N MET A 472 -27.82 -3.68 5.40
CA MET A 472 -29.00 -3.90 6.26
C MET A 472 -29.83 -5.12 5.82
N VAL A 473 -30.05 -5.31 4.52
CA VAL A 473 -30.73 -6.50 3.96
C VAL A 473 -29.87 -7.76 4.11
N ARG A 474 -28.55 -7.66 3.90
CA ARG A 474 -27.59 -8.78 4.09
C ARG A 474 -27.58 -9.24 5.54
N GLU A 475 -27.59 -8.34 6.53
CA GLU A 475 -27.60 -8.68 7.96
C GLU A 475 -28.93 -9.29 8.41
N GLN A 476 -30.08 -8.74 8.00
CA GLN A 476 -31.39 -9.31 8.31
C GLN A 476 -31.50 -10.76 7.84
N VAL A 477 -31.12 -11.06 6.59
CA VAL A 477 -31.15 -12.43 6.05
C VAL A 477 -30.05 -13.32 6.62
N LYS A 478 -28.90 -12.77 7.04
CA LYS A 478 -27.88 -13.50 7.80
C LYS A 478 -28.45 -13.96 9.15
N SER A 479 -29.13 -13.09 9.89
CA SER A 479 -29.80 -13.43 11.15
C SER A 479 -30.83 -14.56 10.98
N ILE A 480 -31.63 -14.52 9.90
CA ILE A 480 -32.53 -15.63 9.52
C ILE A 480 -31.73 -16.92 9.30
N ARG A 481 -30.72 -16.91 8.41
CA ARG A 481 -29.93 -18.10 8.04
C ARG A 481 -29.15 -18.70 9.22
N ASP A 482 -28.63 -17.87 10.12
CA ASP A 482 -27.93 -18.35 11.33
C ASP A 482 -28.92 -18.93 12.35
N SER A 483 -30.16 -18.42 12.42
CA SER A 483 -31.24 -19.00 13.23
C SER A 483 -31.73 -20.32 12.64
N GLU A 484 -31.93 -20.41 11.32
CA GLU A 484 -32.21 -21.67 10.60
C GLU A 484 -31.09 -22.70 10.82
N ARG A 485 -29.81 -22.28 10.81
CA ARG A 485 -28.66 -23.16 11.08
C ARG A 485 -28.66 -23.67 12.52
N LYS A 486 -28.96 -22.83 13.51
CA LYS A 486 -29.11 -23.24 14.93
C LYS A 486 -30.26 -24.23 15.11
N ILE A 487 -31.44 -23.95 14.55
CA ILE A 487 -32.59 -24.86 14.59
C ILE A 487 -32.26 -26.18 13.91
N LYS A 488 -31.61 -26.17 12.73
CA LYS A 488 -31.14 -27.39 12.07
C LYS A 488 -30.19 -28.19 12.97
N ALA A 489 -29.20 -27.55 13.60
CA ALA A 489 -28.25 -28.24 14.49
C ALA A 489 -28.94 -28.86 15.71
N ILE A 490 -29.99 -28.23 16.24
CA ILE A 490 -30.80 -28.83 17.32
C ILE A 490 -31.61 -30.02 16.79
N VAL A 491 -32.37 -29.85 15.71
CA VAL A 491 -33.34 -30.86 15.23
C VAL A 491 -32.67 -32.05 14.51
N VAL A 492 -31.64 -31.81 13.72
CA VAL A 492 -30.89 -32.85 12.99
C VAL A 492 -29.78 -33.43 13.87
N ASP A 493 -28.86 -32.59 14.38
CA ASP A 493 -27.62 -33.09 14.98
C ASP A 493 -27.79 -33.50 16.45
N LYS A 494 -28.51 -32.71 17.29
CA LYS A 494 -28.82 -33.12 18.68
C LYS A 494 -29.94 -34.17 18.74
N CYS A 495 -31.05 -33.98 18.02
CA CYS A 495 -32.24 -34.83 18.15
C CYS A 495 -32.26 -36.05 17.20
N GLY A 496 -31.47 -36.06 16.13
CA GLY A 496 -31.37 -37.19 15.20
C GLY A 496 -32.47 -37.26 14.13
N MET A 497 -33.14 -36.15 13.79
CA MET A 497 -34.11 -36.12 12.69
C MET A 497 -33.39 -36.20 11.32
N PRO A 498 -33.80 -37.08 10.39
CA PRO A 498 -33.23 -37.13 9.04
C PRO A 498 -33.33 -35.80 8.29
N GLN A 499 -32.19 -35.26 7.84
CA GLN A 499 -32.09 -33.97 7.15
C GLN A 499 -33.07 -33.84 5.96
N ALA A 500 -33.33 -34.92 5.21
CA ALA A 500 -34.25 -34.91 4.08
C ALA A 500 -35.72 -34.62 4.50
N ARG A 501 -36.13 -35.02 5.72
CA ARG A 501 -37.44 -34.67 6.26
C ARG A 501 -37.46 -33.23 6.76
N PHE A 502 -36.43 -32.81 7.51
CA PHE A 502 -36.31 -31.43 7.99
C PHE A 502 -36.39 -30.41 6.84
N ILE A 503 -35.66 -30.63 5.75
CA ILE A 503 -35.67 -29.73 4.57
C ILE A 503 -37.05 -29.63 3.90
N LYS A 504 -37.89 -30.67 4.00
CA LYS A 504 -39.25 -30.66 3.44
C LYS A 504 -40.27 -30.00 4.39
N ASP A 505 -40.21 -30.35 5.66
CA ASP A 505 -41.27 -30.04 6.62
C ASP A 505 -41.04 -28.69 7.35
N PHE A 506 -39.78 -28.21 7.46
CA PHE A 506 -39.44 -27.00 8.21
C PHE A 506 -39.63 -25.65 7.48
N PRO A 507 -39.26 -25.46 6.19
CA PRO A 507 -39.41 -24.17 5.51
C PRO A 507 -40.82 -23.53 5.55
N PRO A 508 -41.94 -24.27 5.38
CA PRO A 508 -43.28 -23.67 5.54
C PRO A 508 -43.69 -23.44 7.00
N ASN A 509 -42.88 -23.87 7.98
CA ASN A 509 -43.15 -23.82 9.42
C ASN A 509 -42.18 -22.91 10.20
N LEU A 510 -41.39 -22.06 9.53
CA LEU A 510 -40.41 -21.15 10.15
C LEU A 510 -40.95 -20.41 11.39
N ILE A 511 -42.17 -19.87 11.26
CA ILE A 511 -42.84 -19.01 12.26
C ILE A 511 -43.72 -19.84 13.23
N ASN A 512 -43.91 -21.14 12.96
CA ASN A 512 -44.92 -21.97 13.61
C ASN A 512 -44.39 -22.61 14.90
N LEU A 513 -44.56 -21.93 16.03
CA LEU A 513 -44.17 -22.41 17.37
C LEU A 513 -44.76 -23.78 17.74
N GLN A 514 -45.94 -24.12 17.21
CA GLN A 514 -46.61 -25.41 17.45
C GLN A 514 -46.08 -26.55 16.56
N TRP A 515 -45.24 -26.28 15.56
CA TRP A 515 -44.69 -27.34 14.70
C TRP A 515 -43.76 -28.29 15.49
N VAL A 516 -42.92 -27.73 16.36
CA VAL A 516 -42.00 -28.48 17.23
C VAL A 516 -42.78 -29.40 18.18
N GLU A 517 -43.85 -28.89 18.78
CA GLU A 517 -44.75 -29.64 19.66
C GLU A 517 -45.43 -30.81 18.93
N LYS A 518 -45.83 -30.60 17.67
CA LYS A 518 -46.47 -31.63 16.84
C LYS A 518 -45.49 -32.73 16.42
N GLU A 519 -44.23 -32.41 16.13
CA GLU A 519 -43.17 -33.41 15.88
C GLU A 519 -42.70 -34.12 17.16
N ALA A 520 -42.76 -33.46 18.33
CA ALA A 520 -42.56 -34.10 19.62
C ALA A 520 -43.72 -35.06 19.97
N ALA A 521 -44.95 -34.73 19.57
CA ALA A 521 -46.11 -35.62 19.72
C ALA A 521 -46.13 -36.80 18.73
N ALA A 522 -45.35 -36.75 17.64
CA ALA A 522 -45.38 -37.75 16.55
C ALA A 522 -44.77 -39.13 16.90
N GLY A 523 -44.29 -39.34 18.14
CA GLY A 523 -43.87 -40.65 18.66
C GLY A 523 -42.66 -41.28 17.95
N GLN A 524 -41.82 -40.48 17.30
CA GLN A 524 -40.65 -40.96 16.55
C GLN A 524 -39.41 -41.08 17.44
N LYS A 525 -38.35 -41.74 16.93
CA LYS A 525 -37.09 -41.96 17.65
C LYS A 525 -36.42 -40.66 18.15
N TRP A 526 -36.62 -39.55 17.45
CA TRP A 526 -36.12 -38.23 17.83
C TRP A 526 -37.07 -37.45 18.76
N SER A 527 -38.34 -37.84 18.87
CA SER A 527 -39.38 -37.06 19.55
C SER A 527 -39.13 -36.90 21.06
N GLU A 528 -38.53 -37.89 21.73
CA GLU A 528 -38.20 -37.77 23.17
C GLU A 528 -37.06 -36.76 23.43
N ILE A 529 -36.08 -36.69 22.52
CA ILE A 529 -34.95 -35.74 22.62
C ILE A 529 -35.42 -34.34 22.20
N LEU A 530 -36.20 -34.26 21.12
CA LEU A 530 -36.84 -33.02 20.66
C LEU A 530 -37.72 -32.41 21.76
N GLY A 531 -38.47 -33.25 22.49
CA GLY A 531 -39.29 -32.84 23.64
C GLY A 531 -38.54 -32.11 24.75
N ARG A 532 -37.22 -32.35 24.89
CA ARG A 532 -36.36 -31.64 25.86
C ARG A 532 -35.81 -30.32 25.32
N ASN A 533 -35.67 -30.21 24.00
CA ASN A 533 -35.11 -29.07 23.29
C ASN A 533 -36.20 -28.14 22.70
N ILE A 534 -37.48 -28.31 23.05
CA ILE A 534 -38.57 -27.45 22.59
C ILE A 534 -38.28 -25.96 22.92
N PRO A 535 -37.83 -25.59 24.14
CA PRO A 535 -37.53 -24.19 24.46
C PRO A 535 -36.45 -23.58 23.56
N ASP A 536 -35.31 -24.27 23.35
CA ASP A 536 -34.23 -23.83 22.45
C ASP A 536 -34.75 -23.48 21.04
N VAL A 537 -35.70 -24.28 20.52
CA VAL A 537 -36.25 -24.07 19.16
C VAL A 537 -37.32 -22.98 19.17
N GLN A 538 -38.19 -22.93 20.19
CA GLN A 538 -39.22 -21.90 20.30
C GLN A 538 -38.62 -20.51 20.54
N GLU A 539 -37.51 -20.38 21.27
CA GLU A 539 -36.75 -19.12 21.40
C GLU A 539 -36.25 -18.63 20.03
N LEU A 540 -35.68 -19.52 19.21
CA LEU A 540 -35.19 -19.19 17.87
C LEU A 540 -36.33 -18.88 16.89
N GLN A 541 -37.47 -19.57 16.99
CA GLN A 541 -38.68 -19.24 16.21
C GLN A 541 -39.33 -17.92 16.65
N GLN A 542 -39.29 -17.59 17.94
CA GLN A 542 -39.74 -16.29 18.46
C GLN A 542 -38.85 -15.17 17.93
N GLY A 543 -37.51 -15.34 17.93
CA GLY A 543 -36.60 -14.38 17.31
C GLY A 543 -36.84 -14.18 15.80
N LEU A 544 -37.26 -15.24 15.08
CA LEU A 544 -37.69 -15.14 13.68
C LEU A 544 -39.03 -14.41 13.51
N LEU A 545 -39.99 -14.60 14.43
CA LEU A 545 -41.25 -13.85 14.47
C LEU A 545 -40.99 -12.35 14.73
N ASP A 546 -40.15 -12.04 15.71
CA ASP A 546 -39.82 -10.67 16.10
C ASP A 546 -39.07 -9.94 14.96
N LEU A 547 -38.17 -10.62 14.25
CA LEU A 547 -37.54 -10.11 13.03
C LEU A 547 -38.56 -9.89 11.90
N GLN A 548 -39.53 -10.80 11.71
CA GLN A 548 -40.60 -10.58 10.72
C GLN A 548 -41.46 -9.35 11.08
N ASN A 549 -41.77 -9.15 12.36
CA ASN A 549 -42.52 -7.99 12.85
C ASN A 549 -41.74 -6.68 12.63
N GLN A 550 -40.41 -6.70 12.77
CA GLN A 550 -39.54 -5.56 12.50
C GLN A 550 -39.43 -5.23 11.00
N VAL A 551 -39.35 -6.25 10.13
CA VAL A 551 -39.14 -6.05 8.68
C VAL A 551 -40.45 -5.86 7.91
N VAL A 552 -41.59 -6.29 8.47
CA VAL A 552 -42.96 -6.16 7.91
C VAL A 552 -43.22 -7.02 6.65
N VAL A 553 -42.16 -7.59 6.04
CA VAL A 553 -42.18 -8.53 4.90
C VAL A 553 -42.05 -9.98 5.37
N PRO A 554 -42.76 -10.97 4.77
CA PRO A 554 -42.55 -12.39 5.05
C PRO A 554 -41.09 -12.83 4.86
N LEU A 555 -40.59 -13.67 5.78
CA LEU A 555 -39.18 -14.10 5.82
C LEU A 555 -38.68 -14.79 4.54
N ASP A 556 -39.57 -15.39 3.74
CA ASP A 556 -39.20 -16.02 2.47
C ASP A 556 -39.02 -14.97 1.35
N GLU A 557 -39.90 -13.97 1.26
CA GLU A 557 -39.71 -12.90 0.28
C GLU A 557 -38.52 -12.00 0.64
N LEU A 558 -38.16 -11.83 1.92
CA LEU A 558 -36.92 -11.16 2.28
C LEU A 558 -35.68 -11.90 1.76
N LYS A 559 -35.71 -13.25 1.67
CA LYS A 559 -34.66 -14.04 1.01
C LYS A 559 -34.69 -13.86 -0.51
N ASN A 560 -35.87 -13.74 -1.12
CA ASN A 560 -36.01 -13.49 -2.56
C ASN A 560 -35.52 -12.09 -2.95
N ILE A 561 -35.83 -11.06 -2.15
CA ILE A 561 -35.30 -9.70 -2.26
C ILE A 561 -33.77 -9.73 -2.22
N ASN A 562 -33.16 -10.33 -1.18
CA ASN A 562 -31.71 -10.45 -1.09
C ASN A 562 -31.13 -11.25 -2.27
N LYS A 563 -31.83 -12.29 -2.76
CA LYS A 563 -31.41 -13.05 -3.95
C LYS A 563 -31.46 -12.21 -5.24
N ARG A 564 -32.44 -11.31 -5.40
CA ARG A 564 -32.52 -10.34 -6.51
C ARG A 564 -31.38 -9.30 -6.41
N MET A 565 -31.22 -8.70 -5.25
CA MET A 565 -30.14 -7.75 -4.92
C MET A 565 -28.74 -8.34 -5.20
N LEU A 566 -28.44 -9.55 -4.70
CA LEU A 566 -27.17 -10.26 -4.97
C LEU A 566 -26.95 -10.60 -6.45
N ALA A 567 -28.01 -10.69 -7.26
CA ALA A 567 -27.88 -10.89 -8.70
C ALA A 567 -27.49 -9.58 -9.42
N GLY A 568 -28.12 -8.45 -9.06
CA GLY A 568 -27.74 -7.11 -9.53
C GLY A 568 -26.32 -6.71 -9.09
N GLU A 569 -25.99 -6.95 -7.81
CA GLU A 569 -24.65 -6.75 -7.24
C GLU A 569 -23.59 -7.52 -8.04
N LYS A 570 -23.85 -8.80 -8.30
CA LYS A 570 -22.96 -9.63 -9.12
C LYS A 570 -22.88 -9.10 -10.57
N ALA A 571 -23.99 -8.77 -11.20
CA ALA A 571 -24.02 -8.30 -12.59
C ALA A 571 -23.22 -6.99 -12.75
N SER A 572 -23.43 -6.03 -11.85
CA SER A 572 -22.70 -4.76 -11.84
C SER A 572 -21.20 -4.98 -11.58
N ARG A 573 -20.83 -5.79 -10.57
CA ARG A 573 -19.43 -6.08 -10.25
C ARG A 573 -18.70 -6.84 -11.35
N ASP A 574 -19.33 -7.86 -11.93
CA ASP A 574 -18.73 -8.65 -13.00
C ASP A 574 -18.57 -7.80 -14.29
N ALA A 575 -19.47 -6.84 -14.54
CA ALA A 575 -19.33 -5.83 -15.61
C ALA A 575 -18.22 -4.78 -15.32
N LYS A 576 -18.12 -4.26 -14.08
CA LYS A 576 -17.01 -3.40 -13.65
C LYS A 576 -15.65 -4.09 -13.80
N LYS A 577 -15.61 -5.40 -13.49
CA LYS A 577 -14.42 -6.23 -13.70
C LYS A 577 -14.06 -6.30 -15.19
N GLU A 578 -15.01 -6.64 -16.07
CA GLU A 578 -14.81 -6.69 -17.52
C GLU A 578 -14.29 -5.35 -18.09
N MET A 579 -14.84 -4.23 -17.60
CA MET A 579 -14.39 -2.88 -17.97
C MET A 579 -12.93 -2.60 -17.55
N THR A 580 -12.57 -3.05 -16.35
CA THR A 580 -11.22 -2.86 -15.78
C THR A 580 -10.20 -3.72 -16.53
N GLU A 581 -10.49 -5.01 -16.74
CA GLU A 581 -9.60 -5.95 -17.45
C GLU A 581 -9.29 -5.49 -18.88
N ALA A 582 -10.29 -4.97 -19.61
CA ALA A 582 -10.08 -4.44 -20.97
C ALA A 582 -9.15 -3.21 -21.01
N ASN A 583 -9.05 -2.45 -19.91
CA ASN A 583 -8.33 -1.17 -19.84
C ASN A 583 -6.96 -1.22 -19.13
N LEU A 584 -6.52 -2.38 -18.63
CA LEU A 584 -5.21 -2.53 -17.96
C LEU A 584 -4.03 -2.02 -18.83
N ARG A 585 -4.10 -2.15 -20.17
CA ARG A 585 -3.08 -1.62 -21.10
C ARG A 585 -2.93 -0.10 -21.03
N LEU A 586 -4.02 0.63 -20.72
CA LEU A 586 -3.98 2.09 -20.56
C LEU A 586 -3.12 2.46 -19.34
N VAL A 587 -3.32 1.78 -18.22
CA VAL A 587 -2.54 1.97 -16.98
C VAL A 587 -1.05 1.82 -17.26
N ILE A 588 -0.64 0.76 -17.94
CA ILE A 588 0.77 0.50 -18.27
C ILE A 588 1.37 1.61 -19.14
N SER A 589 0.62 2.10 -20.14
CA SER A 589 1.09 3.18 -21.02
C SER A 589 1.27 4.53 -20.31
N ILE A 590 0.55 4.74 -19.19
CA ILE A 590 0.71 5.89 -18.30
C ILE A 590 1.88 5.64 -17.33
N ALA A 591 1.91 4.48 -16.66
CA ALA A 591 2.93 4.09 -15.68
C ALA A 591 4.35 4.05 -16.27
N LYS A 592 4.52 3.70 -17.57
CA LYS A 592 5.81 3.80 -18.29
C LYS A 592 6.49 5.18 -18.16
N LYS A 593 5.74 6.26 -17.88
CA LYS A 593 6.27 7.63 -17.72
C LYS A 593 6.82 7.94 -16.31
N TYR A 594 6.81 6.96 -15.41
CA TYR A 594 7.11 7.13 -13.97
C TYR A 594 8.10 6.09 -13.41
N THR A 595 8.58 5.14 -14.21
CA THR A 595 9.42 4.00 -13.80
C THR A 595 10.65 4.35 -12.97
N ASN A 596 11.26 5.51 -13.21
CA ASN A 596 12.53 5.92 -12.60
C ASN A 596 12.31 7.02 -11.53
N ARG A 597 11.26 6.91 -10.71
CA ARG A 597 10.91 7.91 -9.67
C ARG A 597 10.89 7.35 -8.23
N GLY A 598 11.68 6.30 -7.97
CA GLY A 598 11.88 5.73 -6.63
C GLY A 598 10.86 4.64 -6.21
N LEU A 599 9.95 4.25 -7.09
CA LEU A 599 8.97 3.17 -6.85
C LEU A 599 9.01 2.15 -8.00
N GLN A 600 8.82 0.86 -7.72
CA GLN A 600 8.94 -0.20 -8.72
C GLN A 600 7.82 -0.13 -9.77
N PHE A 601 8.11 -0.55 -11.00
CA PHE A 601 7.13 -0.54 -12.10
C PHE A 601 5.86 -1.36 -11.82
N LEU A 602 5.97 -2.45 -11.06
CA LEU A 602 4.81 -3.23 -10.61
C LEU A 602 3.89 -2.41 -9.69
N ASP A 603 4.45 -1.73 -8.69
CA ASP A 603 3.68 -0.94 -7.73
C ASP A 603 3.01 0.27 -8.43
N LEU A 604 3.74 0.92 -9.34
CA LEU A 604 3.20 1.96 -10.23
C LEU A 604 2.02 1.47 -11.07
N ILE A 605 2.06 0.22 -11.54
CA ILE A 605 0.93 -0.41 -12.24
C ILE A 605 -0.22 -0.71 -11.27
N GLN A 606 0.03 -1.24 -10.07
CA GLN A 606 -1.06 -1.56 -9.14
C GLN A 606 -1.78 -0.31 -8.62
N GLU A 607 -1.05 0.76 -8.31
CA GLU A 607 -1.64 2.04 -7.91
C GLU A 607 -2.40 2.70 -9.06
N GLY A 608 -1.88 2.57 -10.29
CA GLY A 608 -2.60 2.93 -11.50
C GLY A 608 -3.87 2.09 -11.72
N ASN A 609 -3.86 0.80 -11.40
CA ASN A 609 -5.03 -0.09 -11.46
C ASN A 609 -6.09 0.31 -10.40
N ILE A 610 -5.67 0.72 -9.20
CA ILE A 610 -6.56 1.27 -8.17
C ILE A 610 -7.18 2.60 -8.65
N GLY A 611 -6.41 3.44 -9.34
CA GLY A 611 -6.92 4.64 -10.02
C GLY A 611 -7.94 4.30 -11.13
N LEU A 612 -7.65 3.29 -11.95
CA LEU A 612 -8.55 2.79 -13.00
C LEU A 612 -9.88 2.26 -12.41
N MET A 613 -9.85 1.51 -11.31
CA MET A 613 -11.07 1.02 -10.66
C MET A 613 -11.96 2.17 -10.17
N LYS A 614 -11.38 3.21 -9.56
CA LYS A 614 -12.12 4.43 -9.17
C LYS A 614 -12.72 5.15 -10.38
N ALA A 615 -12.02 5.16 -11.52
CA ALA A 615 -12.55 5.73 -12.76
C ALA A 615 -13.74 4.92 -13.29
N VAL A 616 -13.69 3.57 -13.25
CA VAL A 616 -14.81 2.70 -13.62
C VAL A 616 -16.01 2.92 -12.69
N ASP A 617 -15.78 3.12 -11.38
CA ASP A 617 -16.85 3.37 -10.40
C ASP A 617 -17.58 4.70 -10.59
N LYS A 618 -16.93 5.71 -11.18
CA LYS A 618 -17.45 7.08 -11.38
C LYS A 618 -17.69 7.46 -12.86
N PHE A 619 -17.62 6.53 -13.81
CA PHE A 619 -17.73 6.86 -15.24
C PHE A 619 -19.18 7.04 -15.71
N GLU A 620 -19.52 8.26 -16.12
CA GLU A 620 -20.82 8.61 -16.70
C GLU A 620 -20.75 8.65 -18.24
N PHE A 621 -21.22 7.59 -18.91
CA PHE A 621 -21.21 7.54 -20.39
C PHE A 621 -22.11 8.59 -21.05
N ARG A 622 -23.07 9.15 -20.31
CA ARG A 622 -24.07 10.14 -20.76
C ARG A 622 -23.41 11.44 -21.23
N ARG A 623 -22.28 11.82 -20.63
CA ARG A 623 -21.48 13.01 -20.99
C ARG A 623 -20.72 12.86 -22.32
N GLY A 624 -20.82 11.71 -22.98
CA GLY A 624 -20.36 11.47 -24.36
C GLY A 624 -18.85 11.28 -24.58
N PHE A 625 -18.01 11.66 -23.61
CA PHE A 625 -16.56 11.45 -23.66
C PHE A 625 -16.16 9.96 -23.68
N LYS A 626 -14.98 9.65 -24.23
CA LYS A 626 -14.41 8.28 -24.21
C LYS A 626 -13.92 7.93 -22.80
N PHE A 627 -14.05 6.68 -22.38
CA PHE A 627 -13.61 6.27 -21.04
C PHE A 627 -12.12 6.52 -20.81
N SER A 628 -11.28 6.28 -21.82
CA SER A 628 -9.82 6.48 -21.73
C SER A 628 -9.40 7.93 -21.39
N THR A 629 -10.15 8.94 -21.84
CA THR A 629 -9.91 10.35 -21.48
C THR A 629 -10.10 10.57 -19.98
N TYR A 630 -11.21 10.07 -19.43
CA TYR A 630 -11.55 10.19 -18.01
C TYR A 630 -10.62 9.36 -17.11
N ALA A 631 -10.38 8.10 -17.48
CA ALA A 631 -9.51 7.19 -16.73
C ALA A 631 -8.06 7.67 -16.67
N THR A 632 -7.55 8.30 -17.73
CA THR A 632 -6.16 8.83 -17.76
C THR A 632 -5.88 9.80 -16.61
N TRP A 633 -6.88 10.59 -16.19
CA TRP A 633 -6.74 11.54 -15.10
C TRP A 633 -6.64 10.83 -13.74
N TRP A 634 -7.59 9.93 -13.42
CA TRP A 634 -7.58 9.14 -12.19
C TRP A 634 -6.33 8.24 -12.04
N ILE A 635 -5.90 7.61 -13.13
CA ILE A 635 -4.68 6.78 -13.16
C ILE A 635 -3.45 7.65 -12.86
N ARG A 636 -3.34 8.83 -13.50
CA ARG A 636 -2.24 9.78 -13.27
C ARG A 636 -2.22 10.26 -11.83
N GLN A 637 -3.39 10.59 -11.26
CA GLN A 637 -3.51 11.09 -9.89
C GLN A 637 -3.15 10.01 -8.86
N ALA A 638 -3.62 8.78 -9.02
CA ALA A 638 -3.24 7.66 -8.16
C ALA A 638 -1.74 7.36 -8.19
N ILE A 639 -1.14 7.29 -9.39
CA ILE A 639 0.30 7.06 -9.56
C ILE A 639 1.13 8.19 -8.95
N THR A 640 0.79 9.45 -9.26
CA THR A 640 1.55 10.62 -8.78
C THR A 640 1.47 10.74 -7.25
N ARG A 641 0.27 10.48 -6.69
CA ARG A 641 0.05 10.43 -5.24
C ARG A 641 0.83 9.30 -4.57
N SER A 642 0.83 8.08 -5.12
CA SER A 642 1.58 6.97 -4.52
C SER A 642 3.10 7.21 -4.52
N ILE A 643 3.64 7.78 -5.60
CA ILE A 643 5.05 8.21 -5.65
C ILE A 643 5.34 9.22 -4.53
N ALA A 644 4.48 10.23 -4.35
CA ALA A 644 4.63 11.20 -3.28
C ALA A 644 4.47 10.57 -1.88
N ASP A 645 3.56 9.61 -1.72
CA ASP A 645 3.21 8.99 -0.45
C ASP A 645 4.21 7.89 0.01
N GLN A 646 4.87 7.19 -0.93
CA GLN A 646 5.60 5.93 -0.67
C GLN A 646 7.05 5.88 -1.19
N ALA A 647 7.42 6.60 -2.27
CA ALA A 647 8.71 6.41 -2.96
C ALA A 647 9.96 6.92 -2.19
N ARG A 648 9.83 7.28 -0.92
CA ARG A 648 10.92 7.78 -0.07
C ARG A 648 10.89 7.15 1.32
N THR A 649 12.04 6.68 1.77
CA THR A 649 12.27 6.08 3.10
C THR A 649 11.81 6.98 4.26
N ILE A 650 11.91 8.31 4.07
CA ILE A 650 11.34 9.31 4.95
C ILE A 650 10.18 9.97 4.21
N ARG A 651 8.95 9.68 4.66
CA ARG A 651 7.71 10.24 4.10
C ARG A 651 7.68 11.76 4.24
N ILE A 652 7.41 12.45 3.13
CA ILE A 652 7.24 13.92 3.06
C ILE A 652 5.78 14.20 2.64
N PRO A 653 5.09 15.22 3.19
CA PRO A 653 3.73 15.58 2.73
C PRO A 653 3.68 16.01 1.27
N VAL A 654 2.59 15.68 0.56
CA VAL A 654 2.45 15.87 -0.90
C VAL A 654 2.73 17.32 -1.34
N HIS A 655 2.17 18.33 -0.66
CA HIS A 655 2.41 19.75 -0.94
C HIS A 655 3.89 20.19 -0.83
N MET A 656 4.68 19.53 0.02
CA MET A 656 6.12 19.78 0.10
C MET A 656 6.86 19.13 -1.08
N ILE A 657 6.38 18.00 -1.61
CA ILE A 657 6.92 17.34 -2.80
C ILE A 657 6.54 18.12 -4.07
N GLU A 658 5.33 18.65 -4.16
CA GLU A 658 4.92 19.62 -5.18
C GLU A 658 5.82 20.87 -5.17
N THR A 659 6.06 21.45 -3.99
CA THR A 659 7.00 22.58 -3.83
C THR A 659 8.42 22.22 -4.30
N ILE A 660 8.92 21.03 -3.96
CA ILE A 660 10.22 20.51 -4.44
C ILE A 660 10.22 20.34 -5.96
N ASN A 661 9.12 19.88 -6.56
CA ASN A 661 8.99 19.74 -8.01
C ASN A 661 8.91 21.08 -8.74
N LYS A 662 8.19 22.08 -8.20
CA LYS A 662 8.17 23.47 -8.70
C LYS A 662 9.58 24.09 -8.64
N MET A 663 10.28 23.92 -7.50
CA MET A 663 11.68 24.32 -7.33
C MET A 663 12.60 23.64 -8.35
N ASN A 664 12.49 22.32 -8.54
CA ASN A 664 13.31 21.57 -9.48
C ASN A 664 13.02 21.90 -10.96
N ARG A 665 11.77 22.28 -11.30
CA ARG A 665 11.40 22.78 -12.62
C ARG A 665 12.08 24.13 -12.89
N ILE A 666 11.93 25.08 -11.98
CA ILE A 666 12.53 26.42 -12.07
C ILE A 666 14.07 26.35 -12.05
N SER A 667 14.65 25.44 -11.27
CA SER A 667 16.10 25.23 -11.22
C SER A 667 16.67 24.70 -12.54
N ARG A 668 16.00 23.72 -13.17
CA ARG A 668 16.37 23.25 -14.52
C ARG A 668 16.20 24.33 -15.59
N GLN A 669 15.12 25.11 -15.52
CA GLN A 669 14.90 26.24 -16.41
C GLN A 669 16.01 27.30 -16.27
N HIS A 670 16.38 27.68 -15.04
CA HIS A 670 17.49 28.61 -14.80
C HIS A 670 18.83 28.05 -15.29
N LEU A 671 19.09 26.76 -15.08
CA LEU A 671 20.30 26.10 -15.60
C LEU A 671 20.36 26.15 -17.14
N GLN A 672 19.23 26.06 -17.83
CA GLN A 672 19.13 26.20 -19.29
C GLN A 672 19.23 27.66 -19.76
N GLU A 673 18.62 28.60 -19.04
CA GLU A 673 18.66 30.05 -19.36
C GLU A 673 20.05 30.68 -19.13
N PHE A 674 20.75 30.29 -18.07
CA PHE A 674 21.96 30.98 -17.59
C PHE A 674 23.22 30.10 -17.55
N GLY A 675 23.11 28.78 -17.74
CA GLY A 675 24.25 27.85 -17.74
C GLY A 675 24.82 27.50 -16.35
N TYR A 676 24.17 27.92 -15.25
CA TYR A 676 24.57 27.57 -13.89
C TYR A 676 23.37 27.34 -12.95
N GLU A 677 23.57 26.55 -11.90
CA GLU A 677 22.55 26.26 -10.88
C GLU A 677 22.22 27.52 -10.05
N PRO A 678 20.94 27.88 -9.87
CA PRO A 678 20.57 29.08 -9.11
C PRO A 678 20.83 28.90 -7.60
N ASP A 679 21.34 29.96 -6.96
CA ASP A 679 21.39 30.03 -5.50
C ASP A 679 19.98 30.12 -4.88
N ALA A 680 19.87 29.77 -3.60
CA ALA A 680 18.64 29.87 -2.82
C ALA A 680 18.02 31.28 -2.83
N SER A 681 18.84 32.34 -2.98
CA SER A 681 18.35 33.72 -3.13
C SER A 681 17.62 33.96 -4.46
N ILE A 682 18.15 33.46 -5.59
CA ILE A 682 17.54 33.58 -6.92
C ILE A 682 16.26 32.74 -7.00
N LEU A 683 16.26 31.55 -6.39
CA LEU A 683 15.05 30.73 -6.26
C LEU A 683 13.99 31.39 -5.37
N ALA A 684 14.37 32.16 -4.35
CA ALA A 684 13.43 32.91 -3.52
C ALA A 684 12.68 33.99 -4.31
N GLU A 685 13.39 34.69 -5.20
CA GLU A 685 12.80 35.67 -6.12
C GLU A 685 11.91 34.98 -7.17
N LYS A 686 12.41 33.93 -7.85
CA LYS A 686 11.63 33.19 -8.87
C LYS A 686 10.47 32.33 -8.34
N MET A 687 10.36 32.08 -7.03
CA MET A 687 9.28 31.29 -6.43
C MET A 687 8.37 32.08 -5.49
N GLU A 688 8.64 33.37 -5.27
CA GLU A 688 7.97 34.23 -4.26
C GLU A 688 7.97 33.68 -2.82
N ILE A 689 8.88 32.73 -2.53
CA ILE A 689 9.00 32.05 -1.24
C ILE A 689 10.23 32.57 -0.49
N PRO A 690 10.14 32.94 0.80
CA PRO A 690 11.30 33.39 1.58
C PRO A 690 12.47 32.40 1.51
N GLU A 691 13.69 32.93 1.30
CA GLU A 691 14.93 32.15 1.16
C GLU A 691 15.11 31.12 2.29
N ASP A 692 14.75 31.53 3.51
CA ASP A 692 14.77 30.74 4.74
C ASP A 692 13.89 29.47 4.68
N LYS A 693 12.83 29.46 3.85
CA LYS A 693 11.97 28.30 3.57
C LYS A 693 12.56 27.45 2.44
N ILE A 694 13.12 28.05 1.38
CA ILE A 694 13.82 27.31 0.30
C ILE A 694 15.06 26.59 0.83
N ARG A 695 15.88 27.24 1.67
CA ARG A 695 17.05 26.64 2.32
C ARG A 695 16.68 25.44 3.21
N LYS A 696 15.45 25.41 3.76
CA LYS A 696 14.88 24.25 4.48
C LYS A 696 14.38 23.18 3.49
N ILE A 697 13.69 23.56 2.41
CA ILE A 697 13.24 22.65 1.34
C ILE A 697 14.43 21.93 0.69
N MET A 698 15.50 22.64 0.32
CA MET A 698 16.75 22.06 -0.20
C MET A 698 17.43 21.08 0.76
N LYS A 699 17.23 21.23 2.08
CA LYS A 699 17.72 20.27 3.08
C LYS A 699 16.83 19.02 3.17
N ILE A 700 15.51 19.18 3.00
CA ILE A 700 14.51 18.10 3.02
C ILE A 700 14.49 17.30 1.70
N ALA A 701 14.83 17.93 0.57
CA ALA A 701 14.82 17.31 -0.74
C ALA A 701 15.87 16.19 -0.90
N LYS A 702 16.93 16.19 -0.09
CA LYS A 702 18.01 15.18 -0.13
C LYS A 702 17.52 13.82 0.36
N GLU A 703 17.93 12.77 -0.35
CA GLU A 703 17.61 11.38 0.01
C GLU A 703 18.69 10.80 0.93
N PRO A 704 18.35 9.82 1.80
CA PRO A 704 19.32 9.15 2.65
C PRO A 704 20.25 8.25 1.81
N ILE A 705 21.52 8.19 2.19
CA ILE A 705 22.54 7.32 1.59
C ILE A 705 22.57 5.98 2.36
N SER A 706 22.91 4.88 1.70
CA SER A 706 23.08 3.59 2.37
C SER A 706 24.31 3.60 3.30
N MET A 707 24.22 2.90 4.44
CA MET A 707 25.40 2.61 5.26
C MET A 707 26.37 1.66 4.55
N GLU A 708 25.84 0.81 3.66
CA GLU A 708 26.59 -0.12 2.81
C GLU A 708 27.18 0.56 1.56
N THR A 709 27.20 1.90 1.48
CA THR A 709 27.93 2.58 0.40
C THR A 709 29.44 2.52 0.69
N PRO A 710 30.27 1.90 -0.18
CA PRO A 710 31.71 1.80 0.04
C PRO A 710 32.37 3.18 -0.04
N ILE A 711 33.51 3.36 0.65
CA ILE A 711 34.18 4.66 0.77
C ILE A 711 35.68 4.58 0.49
N GLY A 712 36.05 4.90 -0.76
CA GLY A 712 37.42 4.81 -1.29
C GLY A 712 37.53 3.72 -2.35
N ASP A 713 38.77 3.32 -2.65
CA ASP A 713 39.08 2.23 -3.59
C ASP A 713 39.30 0.87 -2.86
N ASP A 714 39.21 0.84 -1.53
CA ASP A 714 39.35 -0.36 -0.69
C ASP A 714 37.96 -0.94 -0.37
N ASP A 715 37.56 -2.04 -1.03
CA ASP A 715 36.23 -2.67 -0.94
C ASP A 715 35.78 -3.08 0.50
N ASP A 716 36.71 -3.20 1.45
CA ASP A 716 36.42 -3.53 2.85
C ASP A 716 35.75 -2.37 3.64
N SER A 717 35.90 -1.11 3.20
CA SER A 717 35.49 0.07 3.99
C SER A 717 34.12 0.64 3.59
N HIS A 718 33.17 0.64 4.53
CA HIS A 718 31.78 1.07 4.28
C HIS A 718 31.45 2.35 5.06
N LEU A 719 30.53 3.18 4.54
CA LEU A 719 30.12 4.44 5.19
C LEU A 719 29.63 4.22 6.64
N GLY A 720 29.01 3.08 6.92
CA GLY A 720 28.53 2.68 8.25
C GLY A 720 29.63 2.59 9.31
N ASP A 721 30.86 2.20 8.94
CA ASP A 721 31.99 2.01 9.87
C ASP A 721 32.46 3.31 10.53
N PHE A 722 32.12 4.45 9.92
CA PHE A 722 32.50 5.79 10.37
C PHE A 722 31.41 6.49 11.21
N ILE A 723 30.27 5.84 11.49
CA ILE A 723 29.16 6.41 12.25
C ILE A 723 29.31 6.08 13.74
N GLU A 724 29.75 7.05 14.54
CA GLU A 724 29.91 6.90 15.99
C GLU A 724 28.57 6.83 16.76
N ASP A 725 28.49 5.95 17.78
CA ASP A 725 27.35 5.92 18.71
C ASP A 725 27.48 7.03 19.77
N THR A 726 26.74 8.11 19.55
CA THR A 726 26.65 9.26 20.47
C THR A 726 25.68 9.06 21.64
N ASN A 727 24.94 7.94 21.70
CA ASN A 727 24.00 7.68 22.80
C ASN A 727 24.67 7.04 24.02
N ASN A 728 25.74 6.27 23.80
CA ASN A 728 26.47 5.59 24.85
C ASN A 728 27.50 6.53 25.49
N THR A 729 27.43 6.71 26.81
CA THR A 729 28.40 7.54 27.55
C THR A 729 29.79 6.93 27.48
N ALA A 730 30.81 7.72 27.14
CA ALA A 730 32.19 7.23 27.11
C ALA A 730 32.59 6.70 28.51
N PRO A 731 33.42 5.63 28.60
CA PRO A 731 33.85 5.09 29.90
C PRO A 731 34.55 6.11 30.81
N MET A 732 35.17 7.14 30.22
CA MET A 732 35.76 8.27 30.94
C MET A 732 34.69 9.13 31.63
N ASP A 733 33.60 9.46 30.93
CA ASP A 733 32.52 10.30 31.45
C ASP A 733 31.71 9.55 32.51
N ALA A 734 31.48 8.24 32.29
CA ALA A 734 30.89 7.36 33.28
C ALA A 734 31.75 7.28 34.56
N ALA A 735 33.08 7.21 34.43
CA ALA A 735 34.01 7.26 35.56
C ALA A 735 34.03 8.63 36.26
N MET A 736 33.98 9.74 35.50
CA MET A 736 33.88 11.09 36.07
C MET A 736 32.57 11.27 36.84
N GLN A 737 31.45 10.82 36.28
CA GLN A 737 30.14 10.92 36.93
C GLN A 737 30.06 10.02 38.17
N ALA A 738 30.69 8.84 38.17
CA ALA A 738 30.82 8.00 39.37
C ALA A 738 31.65 8.71 40.46
N GLY A 739 32.83 9.23 40.10
CA GLY A 739 33.69 9.98 41.03
C GLY A 739 33.00 11.24 41.60
N LEU A 740 32.19 11.93 40.80
CA LEU A 740 31.38 13.06 41.25
C LEU A 740 30.33 12.63 42.29
N ARG A 741 29.65 11.48 42.10
CA ARG A 741 28.67 10.95 43.07
C ARG A 741 29.35 10.64 44.41
N ASP A 742 30.52 10.00 44.40
CA ASP A 742 31.26 9.66 45.61
C ASP A 742 31.80 10.90 46.34
N VAL A 743 32.33 11.89 45.61
CA VAL A 743 32.79 13.16 46.22
C VAL A 743 31.61 13.98 46.77
N VAL A 744 30.46 13.99 46.10
CA VAL A 744 29.22 14.60 46.62
C VAL A 744 28.74 13.88 47.89
N LYS A 745 28.80 12.54 47.94
CA LYS A 745 28.44 11.73 49.11
C LYS A 745 29.30 12.09 50.33
N ASP A 746 30.63 12.03 50.20
CA ASP A 746 31.62 12.44 51.21
C ASP A 746 31.33 13.84 51.76
N ILE A 747 31.04 14.79 50.86
CA ILE A 747 30.80 16.19 51.22
C ILE A 747 29.46 16.37 51.93
N LEU A 748 28.43 15.58 51.59
CA LEU A 748 27.16 15.54 52.31
C LEU A 748 27.31 14.92 53.70
N ASP A 749 28.07 13.83 53.85
CA ASP A 749 28.35 13.22 55.16
C ASP A 749 29.20 14.13 56.07
N SER A 750 29.92 15.10 55.50
CA SER A 750 30.61 16.15 56.27
C SER A 750 29.69 17.26 56.84
N LEU A 751 28.38 17.27 56.52
CA LEU A 751 27.38 18.17 57.13
C LEU A 751 26.83 17.58 58.43
N THR A 752 25.96 18.32 59.14
CA THR A 752 25.19 17.67 60.22
C THR A 752 24.17 16.70 59.61
N PRO A 753 23.84 15.55 60.23
CA PRO A 753 22.94 14.55 59.63
C PRO A 753 21.58 15.11 59.20
N ARG A 754 21.07 16.14 59.90
CA ARG A 754 19.82 16.84 59.54
C ARG A 754 19.97 17.73 58.32
N GLU A 755 21.11 18.41 58.14
CA GLU A 755 21.40 19.19 56.93
C GLU A 755 21.67 18.27 55.73
N ALA A 756 22.42 17.18 55.93
CA ALA A 756 22.70 16.17 54.91
C ALA A 756 21.41 15.50 54.38
N LYS A 757 20.55 15.00 55.28
CA LYS A 757 19.29 14.33 54.90
C LYS A 757 18.28 15.30 54.27
N VAL A 758 18.24 16.58 54.66
CA VAL A 758 17.46 17.60 53.93
C VAL A 758 17.93 17.72 52.48
N LEU A 759 19.24 17.80 52.22
CA LEU A 759 19.75 17.92 50.85
C LEU A 759 19.54 16.63 50.03
N ARG A 760 19.80 15.44 50.60
CA ARG A 760 19.57 14.16 49.90
C ARG A 760 18.12 14.01 49.44
N MET A 761 17.16 14.25 50.34
CA MET A 761 15.73 14.16 50.01
C MET A 761 15.28 15.29 49.07
N ARG A 762 15.81 16.52 49.20
CA ARG A 762 15.41 17.66 48.35
C ARG A 762 15.95 17.58 46.92
N PHE A 763 17.06 16.90 46.68
CA PHE A 763 17.70 16.79 45.36
C PHE A 763 17.74 15.35 44.79
N GLY A 764 17.10 14.38 45.45
CA GLY A 764 17.08 12.98 45.02
C GLY A 764 18.44 12.25 45.16
N ILE A 765 19.40 12.82 45.88
CA ILE A 765 20.76 12.24 45.99
C ILE A 765 20.71 10.99 46.88
N GLU A 766 21.16 9.86 46.34
CA GLU A 766 20.96 8.49 46.90
C GLU A 766 19.49 8.02 46.97
N MET A 767 18.57 8.65 46.22
CA MET A 767 17.14 8.33 46.25
C MET A 767 16.54 8.22 44.85
N SER A 768 15.40 7.53 44.73
CA SER A 768 14.69 7.35 43.46
C SER A 768 13.97 8.60 42.95
N THR A 769 13.64 9.54 43.84
CA THR A 769 12.90 10.77 43.53
C THR A 769 13.37 11.91 44.43
N ASP A 770 13.35 13.14 43.93
CA ASP A 770 13.39 14.32 44.78
C ASP A 770 12.05 14.49 45.53
N HIS A 771 12.06 15.31 46.58
CA HIS A 771 10.90 15.61 47.42
C HIS A 771 10.75 17.12 47.55
N THR A 772 9.52 17.62 47.60
CA THR A 772 9.27 19.06 47.79
C THR A 772 9.63 19.52 49.21
N LEU A 773 9.83 20.82 49.37
CA LEU A 773 10.07 21.44 50.69
C LEU A 773 8.94 21.20 51.70
N GLU A 774 7.74 20.81 51.25
CA GLU A 774 6.64 20.46 52.15
C GLU A 774 6.65 18.98 52.55
N GLU A 775 6.93 18.04 51.65
CA GLU A 775 7.13 16.62 52.01
C GLU A 775 8.34 16.45 52.94
N VAL A 776 9.46 17.10 52.63
CA VAL A 776 10.64 17.12 53.51
C VAL A 776 10.28 17.77 54.86
N GLY A 777 9.38 18.74 54.89
CA GLY A 777 8.85 19.33 56.13
C GLY A 777 8.07 18.32 56.97
N LYS A 778 7.13 17.61 56.34
CA LYS A 778 6.32 16.54 56.96
C LYS A 778 7.19 15.40 57.52
N GLN A 779 8.28 15.03 56.83
CA GLN A 779 9.21 13.99 57.31
C GLN A 779 10.14 14.43 58.46
N PHE A 780 10.16 15.72 58.82
CA PHE A 780 11.00 16.27 59.90
C PHE A 780 10.20 16.95 61.02
N ASP A 781 8.87 16.85 61.00
CA ASP A 781 7.92 17.57 61.86
C ASP A 781 8.18 19.10 61.91
N VAL A 782 8.45 19.67 60.73
CA VAL A 782 8.97 21.04 60.57
C VAL A 782 8.30 21.77 59.42
N THR A 783 8.07 23.08 59.58
CA THR A 783 7.44 23.91 58.55
C THR A 783 8.31 24.03 57.28
N ARG A 784 7.66 24.11 56.11
CA ARG A 784 8.27 24.29 54.78
C ARG A 784 9.37 25.35 54.75
N GLU A 785 9.10 26.52 55.33
CA GLU A 785 10.06 27.63 55.39
C GLU A 785 11.30 27.30 56.24
N ARG A 786 11.14 26.51 57.31
CA ARG A 786 12.27 26.08 58.14
C ARG A 786 13.12 25.01 57.46
N ILE A 787 12.56 24.19 56.57
CA ILE A 787 13.36 23.34 55.67
C ILE A 787 14.18 24.22 54.70
N ARG A 788 13.57 25.22 54.07
CA ARG A 788 14.26 26.18 53.18
C ARG A 788 15.41 26.91 53.89
N GLN A 789 15.25 27.24 55.18
CA GLN A 789 16.33 27.80 56.00
C GLN A 789 17.48 26.80 56.25
N ILE A 790 17.18 25.51 56.45
CA ILE A 790 18.19 24.46 56.65
C ILE A 790 18.95 24.19 55.34
N GLU A 791 18.24 24.08 54.21
CA GLU A 791 18.79 24.00 52.86
C GLU A 791 19.73 25.17 52.56
N ALA A 792 19.26 26.41 52.67
CA ALA A 792 20.08 27.61 52.41
C ALA A 792 21.30 27.72 53.35
N LYS A 793 21.19 27.23 54.59
CA LYS A 793 22.31 27.15 55.54
C LYS A 793 23.31 26.06 55.13
N ALA A 794 22.84 24.90 54.70
CA ALA A 794 23.68 23.79 54.24
C ALA A 794 24.44 24.18 52.97
N LEU A 795 23.75 24.73 51.95
CA LEU A 795 24.37 25.25 50.74
C LEU A 795 25.41 26.34 51.03
N ARG A 796 25.17 27.22 52.02
CA ARG A 796 26.18 28.21 52.46
C ARG A 796 27.43 27.58 53.07
N LYS A 797 27.31 26.44 53.78
CA LYS A 797 28.48 25.66 54.26
C LYS A 797 29.23 24.99 53.12
N LEU A 798 28.50 24.44 52.13
CA LEU A 798 29.10 23.78 50.97
C LEU A 798 29.85 24.77 50.05
N LYS A 799 29.41 26.04 50.00
CA LYS A 799 30.12 27.13 49.30
C LYS A 799 31.38 27.66 50.01
N HIS A 800 31.82 27.06 51.12
CA HIS A 800 33.09 27.42 51.75
C HIS A 800 34.26 26.75 51.00
N PRO A 801 35.37 27.44 50.67
CA PRO A 801 36.48 26.91 49.85
C PRO A 801 36.90 25.48 50.19
N SER A 802 37.21 25.22 51.47
CA SER A 802 37.62 23.90 51.98
C SER A 802 36.61 22.74 51.78
N ARG A 803 35.43 23.00 51.23
CA ARG A 803 34.46 22.01 50.76
C ARG A 803 34.15 22.16 49.27
N SER A 804 34.05 23.38 48.75
CA SER A 804 33.76 23.63 47.33
C SER A 804 34.89 23.24 46.40
N ASP A 805 36.15 23.29 46.84
CA ASP A 805 37.30 23.11 45.95
C ASP A 805 37.40 21.67 45.41
N LYS A 806 36.92 20.69 46.18
CA LYS A 806 36.71 19.30 45.74
C LYS A 806 35.61 19.11 44.68
N LEU A 807 34.67 20.07 44.55
CA LEU A 807 33.59 20.04 43.57
C LEU A 807 33.90 20.91 42.35
N ARG A 808 34.69 21.97 42.52
CA ARG A 808 35.18 22.82 41.42
C ARG A 808 35.97 22.03 40.39
N SER A 809 36.79 21.08 40.82
CA SER A 809 37.55 20.20 39.91
C SER A 809 36.70 19.34 38.96
N PHE A 810 35.40 19.19 39.23
CA PHE A 810 34.43 18.54 38.32
C PHE A 810 33.62 19.54 37.50
N ILE A 811 33.64 20.83 37.83
CA ILE A 811 32.97 21.91 37.08
C ILE A 811 33.95 22.50 36.05
N ASP A 812 35.24 22.55 36.39
CA ASP A 812 36.31 22.98 35.48
C ASP A 812 36.69 21.88 34.46
N SER A 813 35.96 20.75 34.45
CA SER A 813 36.14 19.58 33.58
C SER A 813 34.84 19.10 32.89
N LEU A 814 33.80 19.94 32.89
CA LEU A 814 32.45 19.70 32.35
C LEU A 814 32.05 20.81 31.37
#